data_AF-A0A5B7ZUB0-F1
#
_entry.id   AF-A0A5B7ZUB0-F1
#
_cell.length_a   1.000
_cell.length_b   1.000
_cell.length_c   1.000
_cell.angle_alpha   90.00
_cell.angle_beta   90.00
_cell.angle_gamma   90.00
#
_symmetry.space_group_name_H-M   'P 1'
#
loop_
_entity.id
_entity.type
_entity.pdbx_description
1 polymer ?
#
loop_
_entity_poly.entity_id
_entity_poly.type
_entity_poly.pdbx_seq_one_letter_code
_entity_poly.pdbx_strand_id
1 'polypeptide(L)'
;MTQLSAALARKIAQTIADEIGAQTAQVNAAVGLLDEGATVPFIARYRKEVTGGLDDTQLRNLETRLGYLREMEERRAAILSSIDEQGKLSDELRGEIEAADSKSRLEDLYLPYKPKRRTRAQIAREAGLEPLADGLLADPSQVPETFAASFVDADKGVADAKAALEGARAILMERWGEDAALLGELRGWLEANGQIRSKVVEGKELAGEKYRDYFDHAEPLSKIPSHRLLALFRGRREEFLFLELDPGSDAEAGNLYAEGRIARHAGIDDRSRPADAWLRNVVRLTWRAKIHLHLLLDLFNQAREKAEAEAIAVFGDNLKDLLLAAPAGPKAVLGLDPGLRTGVKVAVVDATGKLVATDTIYPHEPRRQWDQSLAALRKLCIAHGVQLIAIGNGTASRETDKLAGDLLKLVPEQKMQKIVVSEAGASVYSASELAAKEFPGLDVSLRGAVSIARRLQDPLAELVKIEPKAIGVGQYQHDVDQYRLARALDARVEDCVNAVGVDVNTASAALLTRVSGLSSTVAENIVVYRDQHGAFASRKALLKVPRLGDKTFEQCAGFLRIADGEQPLDASSVHPEAYPVVERIIKGSGKQVRQIIGDAAFLRGLKPAQFTDERFGEPTVRDILKELEKPGRDPRPEFKAATFAEGIEDIKDLRPGMVLEGVVSNVAAFGAFVDIGVHQDGLVHISALSDTYVKDPREVVKAGDIVKVKVLEVDVARKRIALTRRMGDEPGQSTSRPPADREARRDGGRGHDRARGNPARPPQQQAAPFNSAMADALKGLKRG
;
A
#
# COMPACT_ATOMS: atom_id res chain seq x y z
N MET A 1 1.77 -20.26 22.32
CA MET A 1 0.46 -20.12 21.66
C MET A 1 -0.46 -21.17 22.24
N THR A 2 -1.51 -20.74 22.93
CA THR A 2 -2.61 -21.62 23.35
C THR A 2 -3.20 -22.26 22.10
N GLN A 3 -3.30 -23.61 22.06
CA GLN A 3 -3.92 -24.30 20.95
C GLN A 3 -5.37 -23.81 20.82
N LEU A 4 -5.72 -23.19 19.68
CA LEU A 4 -7.09 -22.81 19.36
C LEU A 4 -7.96 -24.08 19.39
N SER A 5 -9.20 -23.96 19.86
CA SER A 5 -10.12 -25.09 19.80
C SER A 5 -10.35 -25.51 18.34
N ALA A 6 -10.56 -26.81 18.10
CA ALA A 6 -10.76 -27.33 16.74
C ALA A 6 -11.94 -26.66 16.01
N ALA A 7 -13.00 -26.30 16.75
CA ALA A 7 -14.14 -25.58 16.22
C ALA A 7 -13.77 -24.16 15.76
N LEU A 8 -12.96 -23.45 16.56
CA LEU A 8 -12.51 -22.10 16.25
C LEU A 8 -11.55 -22.07 15.06
N ALA A 9 -10.61 -23.02 15.01
CA ALA A 9 -9.72 -23.19 13.86
C ALA A 9 -10.52 -23.40 12.55
N ARG A 10 -11.57 -24.22 12.60
CA ARG A 10 -12.46 -24.45 11.45
C ARG A 10 -13.24 -23.19 11.04
N LYS A 11 -13.73 -22.39 12.00
CA LYS A 11 -14.44 -21.12 11.73
C LYS A 11 -13.51 -20.11 11.04
N ILE A 12 -12.29 -19.96 11.56
CA ILE A 12 -11.25 -19.09 10.97
C ILE A 12 -10.95 -19.54 9.55
N ALA A 13 -10.69 -20.84 9.35
CA ALA A 13 -10.37 -21.38 8.03
C ALA A 13 -11.51 -21.19 7.02
N GLN A 14 -12.77 -21.36 7.44
CA GLN A 14 -13.93 -21.14 6.58
C GLN A 14 -14.02 -19.67 6.14
N THR A 15 -13.88 -18.73 7.08
CA THR A 15 -13.93 -17.30 6.81
C THR A 15 -12.87 -16.90 5.79
N ILE A 16 -11.63 -17.36 5.98
CA ILE A 16 -10.54 -17.09 5.05
C ILE A 16 -10.81 -17.72 3.68
N ALA A 17 -11.32 -18.95 3.65
CA ALA A 17 -11.61 -19.66 2.40
C ALA A 17 -12.61 -18.88 1.54
N ASP A 18 -13.67 -18.35 2.15
CA ASP A 18 -14.69 -17.55 1.47
C ASP A 18 -14.10 -16.22 0.95
N GLU A 19 -13.21 -15.59 1.71
CA GLU A 19 -12.57 -14.31 1.34
C GLU A 19 -11.55 -14.44 0.20
N ILE A 20 -10.78 -15.54 0.15
CA ILE A 20 -9.73 -15.74 -0.88
C ILE A 20 -10.18 -16.60 -2.07
N GLY A 21 -11.44 -17.04 -2.08
CA GLY A 21 -11.99 -17.91 -3.13
C GLY A 21 -11.36 -19.30 -3.15
N ALA A 22 -11.18 -19.91 -1.97
CA ALA A 22 -10.60 -21.25 -1.80
C ALA A 22 -11.55 -22.19 -1.04
N GLN A 23 -11.18 -23.46 -0.93
CA GLN A 23 -11.86 -24.42 -0.07
C GLN A 23 -11.27 -24.41 1.34
N THR A 24 -12.11 -24.64 2.34
CA THR A 24 -11.71 -24.72 3.77
C THR A 24 -10.63 -25.76 4.02
N ALA A 25 -10.63 -26.87 3.28
CA ALA A 25 -9.59 -27.89 3.35
C ALA A 25 -8.21 -27.34 2.89
N GLN A 26 -8.18 -26.53 1.84
CA GLN A 26 -6.97 -25.90 1.33
C GLN A 26 -6.41 -24.91 2.36
N VAL A 27 -7.28 -24.12 2.99
CA VAL A 27 -6.88 -23.17 4.04
C VAL A 27 -6.33 -23.90 5.26
N ASN A 28 -7.00 -24.95 5.74
CA ASN A 28 -6.51 -25.74 6.88
C ASN A 28 -5.13 -26.34 6.60
N ALA A 29 -4.92 -26.87 5.39
CA ALA A 29 -3.63 -27.39 4.97
C ALA A 29 -2.53 -26.31 4.97
N ALA A 30 -2.82 -25.15 4.38
CA ALA A 30 -1.88 -24.04 4.35
C ALA A 30 -1.58 -23.48 5.76
N VAL A 31 -2.59 -23.36 6.64
CA VAL A 31 -2.41 -22.94 8.03
C VAL A 31 -1.52 -23.92 8.78
N GLY A 32 -1.72 -25.23 8.60
CA GLY A 32 -0.85 -26.25 9.19
C GLY A 32 0.61 -26.08 8.78
N LEU A 33 0.86 -25.88 7.48
CA LEU A 33 2.21 -25.64 6.96
C LEU A 33 2.84 -24.36 7.53
N LEU A 34 2.08 -23.27 7.62
CA LEU A 34 2.57 -22.01 8.20
C LEU A 34 2.88 -22.15 9.69
N ASP A 35 2.02 -22.83 10.46
CA ASP A 35 2.24 -23.08 11.89
C ASP A 35 3.45 -24.03 12.13
N GLU A 36 3.76 -24.92 11.17
CA GLU A 36 4.99 -25.74 11.13
C GLU A 36 6.24 -24.96 10.69
N GLY A 37 6.09 -23.66 10.40
CA GLY A 37 7.19 -22.77 10.02
C GLY A 37 7.58 -22.84 8.55
N ALA A 38 6.72 -23.37 7.67
CA ALA A 38 6.93 -23.26 6.23
C ALA A 38 6.66 -21.81 5.77
N THR A 39 7.46 -21.33 4.83
CA THR A 39 7.31 -19.97 4.28
C THR A 39 6.27 -19.95 3.15
N VAL A 40 5.71 -18.78 2.87
CA VAL A 40 4.78 -18.61 1.73
C VAL A 40 5.41 -19.01 0.39
N PRO A 41 6.62 -18.54 0.02
CA PRO A 41 7.25 -18.96 -1.24
C PRO A 41 7.46 -20.48 -1.33
N PHE A 42 7.82 -21.11 -0.22
CA PHE A 42 8.00 -22.56 -0.15
C PHE A 42 6.68 -23.31 -0.38
N ILE A 43 5.61 -22.90 0.30
CA ILE A 43 4.29 -23.51 0.18
C ILE A 43 3.77 -23.36 -1.26
N ALA A 44 3.84 -22.15 -1.81
CA ALA A 44 3.35 -21.84 -3.15
C ALA A 44 4.06 -22.64 -4.24
N ARG A 45 5.37 -22.88 -4.09
CA ARG A 45 6.17 -23.60 -5.10
C ARG A 45 6.17 -25.11 -4.91
N TYR A 46 6.31 -25.62 -3.68
CA TYR A 46 6.62 -27.04 -3.42
C TYR A 46 5.54 -27.79 -2.63
N ARG A 47 4.44 -27.16 -2.23
CA ARG A 47 3.34 -27.82 -1.50
C ARG A 47 1.99 -27.66 -2.19
N LYS A 48 1.99 -27.52 -3.52
CA LYS A 48 0.79 -27.30 -4.34
C LYS A 48 -0.23 -28.42 -4.20
N GLU A 49 0.20 -29.66 -4.07
CA GLU A 49 -0.67 -30.81 -3.87
C GLU A 49 -1.42 -30.72 -2.53
N VAL A 50 -0.71 -30.32 -1.48
CA VAL A 50 -1.25 -30.22 -0.12
C VAL A 50 -2.27 -29.09 -0.03
N THR A 51 -2.00 -27.95 -0.68
CA THR A 51 -2.88 -26.78 -0.65
C THR A 51 -3.90 -26.76 -1.80
N GLY A 52 -3.90 -27.74 -2.70
CA GLY A 52 -4.71 -27.71 -3.91
C GLY A 52 -4.37 -26.55 -4.86
N GLY A 53 -3.13 -26.05 -4.82
CA GLY A 53 -2.61 -25.07 -5.76
C GLY A 53 -2.87 -23.60 -5.41
N LEU A 54 -2.97 -23.26 -4.12
CA LEU A 54 -3.01 -21.86 -3.69
C LEU A 54 -1.77 -21.11 -4.18
N ASP A 55 -1.98 -19.95 -4.82
CA ASP A 55 -0.89 -19.09 -5.30
C ASP A 55 -0.33 -18.15 -4.22
N ASP A 56 0.76 -17.45 -4.54
CA ASP A 56 1.41 -16.50 -3.63
C ASP A 56 0.45 -15.43 -3.10
N THR A 57 -0.46 -14.93 -3.94
CA THR A 57 -1.40 -13.86 -3.55
C THR A 57 -2.43 -14.40 -2.56
N GLN A 58 -2.98 -15.58 -2.83
CA GLN A 58 -3.91 -16.25 -1.93
C GLN A 58 -3.25 -16.59 -0.59
N LEU A 59 -2.01 -17.09 -0.60
CA LEU A 59 -1.28 -17.44 0.62
C LEU A 59 -0.89 -16.20 1.46
N ARG A 60 -0.51 -15.08 0.85
CA ARG A 60 -0.24 -13.82 1.56
C ARG A 60 -1.51 -13.23 2.18
N ASN A 61 -2.63 -13.27 1.45
CA ASN A 61 -3.93 -12.85 1.98
C ASN A 61 -4.37 -13.76 3.15
N LEU A 62 -4.18 -15.06 3.01
CA LEU A 62 -4.43 -16.05 4.06
C LEU A 62 -3.59 -15.75 5.31
N GLU A 63 -2.28 -15.56 5.18
CA GLU A 63 -1.37 -15.27 6.30
C GLU A 63 -1.79 -14.00 7.06
N THR A 64 -2.07 -12.92 6.32
CA THR A 64 -2.53 -11.65 6.90
C THR A 64 -3.85 -11.81 7.63
N ARG A 65 -4.80 -12.51 7.00
CA ARG A 65 -6.13 -12.69 7.56
C ARG A 65 -6.15 -13.62 8.77
N LEU A 66 -5.34 -14.68 8.73
CA LEU A 66 -5.13 -15.59 9.84
C LEU A 66 -4.65 -14.83 11.08
N GLY A 67 -3.68 -13.93 10.93
CA GLY A 67 -3.20 -13.06 12.01
C GLY A 67 -4.31 -12.21 12.60
N TYR A 68 -5.05 -11.48 11.77
CA TYR A 68 -6.16 -10.64 12.23
C TYR A 68 -7.24 -11.44 12.98
N LEU A 69 -7.68 -12.57 12.44
CA LEU A 69 -8.75 -13.38 13.03
C LEU A 69 -8.29 -14.02 14.35
N ARG A 70 -7.03 -14.47 14.45
CA ARG A 70 -6.45 -14.96 15.71
C ARG A 70 -6.44 -13.88 16.80
N GLU A 71 -6.00 -12.67 16.47
CA GLU A 71 -6.04 -11.53 17.41
C GLU A 71 -7.46 -11.17 17.84
N MET A 72 -8.42 -11.23 16.91
CA MET A 72 -9.83 -10.96 17.21
C MET A 72 -10.40 -11.99 18.19
N GLU A 73 -10.09 -13.27 18.01
CA GLU A 73 -10.55 -14.32 18.92
C GLU A 73 -9.85 -14.27 20.29
N GLU A 74 -8.56 -13.91 20.33
CA GLU A 74 -7.86 -13.62 21.60
C GLU A 74 -8.53 -12.45 22.33
N ARG A 75 -8.87 -11.37 21.61
CA ARG A 75 -9.58 -10.24 22.18
C ARG A 75 -10.98 -10.61 22.67
N ARG A 76 -11.71 -11.43 21.92
CA ARG A 76 -13.02 -11.97 22.31
C ARG A 76 -12.94 -12.72 23.62
N ALA A 77 -11.96 -13.62 23.76
CA ALA A 77 -11.74 -14.38 25.00
C ALA A 77 -11.43 -13.47 26.19
N ALA A 78 -10.59 -12.44 25.99
CA ALA A 78 -10.28 -11.47 27.04
C ALA A 78 -11.51 -10.65 27.48
N ILE A 79 -12.37 -10.26 26.53
CA ILE A 79 -13.63 -9.56 26.83
C ILE A 79 -14.57 -10.45 27.64
N LEU A 80 -14.75 -11.72 27.21
CA LEU A 80 -15.57 -12.68 27.95
C LEU A 80 -15.09 -12.86 29.39
N SER A 81 -13.78 -13.06 29.60
CA SER A 81 -13.18 -13.17 30.94
C SER A 81 -13.46 -11.92 31.78
N SER A 82 -13.21 -10.73 31.23
CA SER A 82 -13.38 -9.47 31.94
C SER A 82 -14.82 -9.22 32.39
N ILE A 83 -15.82 -9.64 31.60
CA ILE A 83 -17.24 -9.48 31.95
C ILE A 83 -17.69 -10.56 32.95
N ASP A 84 -17.17 -11.78 32.80
CA ASP A 84 -17.44 -12.90 33.71
C ASP A 84 -16.89 -12.62 35.13
N GLU A 85 -15.67 -12.08 35.23
CA GLU A 85 -15.05 -11.64 36.48
C GLU A 85 -15.86 -10.57 37.21
N GLN A 86 -16.66 -9.78 36.49
CA GLN A 86 -17.58 -8.79 37.06
C GLN A 86 -18.95 -9.39 37.46
N GLY A 87 -19.19 -10.68 37.18
CA GLY A 87 -20.48 -11.33 37.39
C GLY A 87 -21.60 -10.77 36.52
N LYS A 88 -21.26 -10.22 35.34
CA LYS A 88 -22.20 -9.55 34.42
C LYS A 88 -22.42 -10.29 33.11
N LEU A 89 -21.81 -11.46 32.92
CA LEU A 89 -21.91 -12.23 31.69
C LEU A 89 -23.16 -13.10 31.68
N SER A 90 -24.26 -12.55 31.17
CA SER A 90 -25.49 -13.32 30.88
C SER A 90 -25.30 -14.22 29.66
N ASP A 91 -26.14 -15.26 29.51
CA ASP A 91 -26.10 -16.16 28.36
C ASP A 91 -26.41 -15.44 27.04
N GLU A 92 -27.29 -14.43 27.06
CA GLU A 92 -27.62 -13.60 25.90
C GLU A 92 -26.39 -12.79 25.44
N LEU A 93 -25.78 -12.03 26.36
CA LEU A 93 -24.55 -11.28 26.10
C LEU A 93 -23.38 -12.17 25.64
N ARG A 94 -23.24 -13.37 26.22
CA ARG A 94 -22.25 -14.35 25.76
C ARG A 94 -22.50 -14.71 24.29
N GLY A 95 -23.75 -15.03 23.93
CA GLY A 95 -24.15 -15.32 22.56
C GLY A 95 -23.84 -14.16 21.59
N GLU A 96 -24.13 -12.92 21.99
CA GLU A 96 -23.81 -11.74 21.19
C GLU A 96 -22.29 -11.54 21.01
N ILE A 97 -21.52 -11.70 22.08
CA ILE A 97 -20.06 -11.59 22.03
C ILE A 97 -19.47 -12.70 21.17
N GLU A 98 -20.00 -13.93 21.18
CA GLU A 98 -19.55 -15.03 20.33
C GLU A 98 -19.92 -14.86 18.85
N ALA A 99 -21.06 -14.22 18.59
CA ALA A 99 -21.55 -13.93 17.25
C ALA A 99 -20.87 -12.72 16.59
N ALA A 100 -20.21 -11.84 17.36
CA ALA A 100 -19.57 -10.63 16.83
C ALA A 100 -18.57 -10.94 15.70
N ASP A 101 -18.68 -10.21 14.60
CA ASP A 101 -17.98 -10.41 13.32
C ASP A 101 -16.87 -9.37 13.05
N SER A 102 -16.76 -8.36 13.92
CA SER A 102 -15.75 -7.32 13.85
C SER A 102 -15.18 -6.97 15.22
N LYS A 103 -13.95 -6.44 15.23
CA LYS A 103 -13.32 -5.88 16.46
C LYS A 103 -14.16 -4.71 17.01
N SER A 104 -14.78 -3.90 16.16
CA SER A 104 -15.66 -2.80 16.59
C SER A 104 -16.90 -3.30 17.32
N ARG A 105 -17.60 -4.32 16.80
CA ARG A 105 -18.77 -4.90 17.50
C ARG A 105 -18.38 -5.52 18.84
N LEU A 106 -17.22 -6.17 18.94
CA LEU A 106 -16.69 -6.68 20.20
C LEU A 106 -16.45 -5.55 21.21
N GLU A 107 -15.82 -4.45 20.79
CA GLU A 107 -15.58 -3.32 21.69
C GLU A 107 -16.90 -2.64 22.10
N ASP A 108 -17.88 -2.50 21.20
CA ASP A 108 -19.20 -1.95 21.53
C ASP A 108 -19.90 -2.75 22.65
N LEU A 109 -19.92 -4.09 22.52
CA LEU A 109 -20.49 -4.97 23.54
C LEU A 109 -19.73 -4.90 24.87
N TYR A 110 -18.43 -4.60 24.81
CA TYR A 110 -17.59 -4.44 25.98
C TYR A 110 -17.68 -3.05 26.63
N LEU A 111 -18.14 -2.02 25.92
CA LEU A 111 -18.14 -0.62 26.40
C LEU A 111 -18.76 -0.45 27.81
N PRO A 112 -19.92 -1.06 28.15
CA PRO A 112 -20.51 -0.91 29.49
C PRO A 112 -19.67 -1.50 30.62
N TYR A 113 -18.86 -2.51 30.31
CA TYR A 113 -18.08 -3.31 31.28
C TYR A 113 -16.61 -2.93 31.32
N LYS A 114 -16.17 -2.08 30.39
CA LYS A 114 -14.79 -1.62 30.30
C LYS A 114 -14.46 -0.79 31.55
N PRO A 115 -13.34 -1.08 32.26
CA PRO A 115 -12.91 -0.28 33.40
C PRO A 115 -12.72 1.19 33.01
N LYS A 116 -13.38 2.11 33.73
CA LYS A 116 -13.38 3.56 33.44
C LYS A 116 -12.91 4.35 34.64
N ARG A 117 -12.31 5.51 34.36
CA ARG A 117 -12.14 6.57 35.36
C ARG A 117 -13.52 7.07 35.81
N ARG A 118 -13.63 7.51 37.06
CA ARG A 118 -14.87 8.02 37.68
C ARG A 118 -15.56 9.05 36.77
N THR A 119 -16.60 8.64 36.04
CA THR A 119 -17.30 9.49 35.05
C THR A 119 -18.33 10.39 35.72
N ARG A 120 -18.81 11.44 35.04
CA ARG A 120 -19.91 12.28 35.55
C ARG A 120 -21.18 11.46 35.83
N ALA A 121 -21.45 10.44 35.01
CA ALA A 121 -22.58 9.53 35.22
C ALA A 121 -22.36 8.63 36.44
N GLN A 122 -21.14 8.10 36.65
CA GLN A 122 -20.82 7.32 37.86
C GLN A 122 -20.95 8.16 39.12
N ILE A 123 -20.42 9.40 39.13
CA ILE A 123 -20.59 10.35 40.24
C ILE A 123 -22.09 10.59 40.52
N ALA A 124 -22.89 10.77 39.46
CA ALA A 124 -24.33 10.96 39.60
C ALA A 124 -25.06 9.71 40.14
N ARG A 125 -24.67 8.49 39.73
CA ARG A 125 -25.22 7.24 40.30
C ARG A 125 -24.87 7.09 41.78
N GLU A 126 -23.61 7.36 42.15
CA GLU A 126 -23.15 7.36 43.55
C GLU A 126 -23.86 8.41 44.41
N ALA A 127 -24.21 9.55 43.82
CA ALA A 127 -25.01 10.58 44.46
C ALA A 127 -26.51 10.22 44.58
N GLY A 128 -26.95 9.09 44.01
CA GLY A 128 -28.33 8.62 44.06
C GLY A 128 -29.26 9.27 43.03
N LEU A 129 -28.73 9.76 41.91
CA LEU A 129 -29.51 10.45 40.86
C LEU A 129 -30.07 9.51 39.77
N GLU A 130 -29.82 8.21 39.85
CA GLU A 130 -30.36 7.24 38.88
C GLU A 130 -31.90 7.15 38.91
N PRO A 131 -32.58 7.14 40.09
CA PRO A 131 -34.04 7.20 40.14
C PRO A 131 -34.62 8.50 39.56
N LEU A 132 -33.88 9.61 39.60
CA LEU A 132 -34.29 10.86 38.94
C LEU A 132 -34.28 10.69 37.41
N ALA A 133 -33.21 10.12 36.86
CA ALA A 133 -33.09 9.85 35.43
C ALA A 133 -34.19 8.89 34.94
N ASP A 134 -34.40 7.79 35.66
CA ASP A 134 -35.40 6.78 35.32
C ASP A 134 -36.83 7.29 35.50
N GLY A 135 -37.08 8.06 36.56
CA GLY A 135 -38.40 8.64 36.83
C GLY A 135 -38.85 9.61 35.75
N LEU A 136 -37.96 10.51 35.30
CA LEU A 136 -38.27 11.44 34.20
C LEU A 136 -38.46 10.74 32.86
N LEU A 137 -37.77 9.63 32.62
CA LEU A 137 -37.93 8.83 31.40
C LEU A 137 -39.23 8.02 31.41
N ALA A 138 -39.57 7.41 32.55
CA ALA A 138 -40.76 6.58 32.70
C ALA A 138 -42.06 7.39 32.71
N ASP A 139 -42.04 8.59 33.31
CA ASP A 139 -43.19 9.48 33.37
C ASP A 139 -42.83 10.91 32.96
N PRO A 140 -42.89 11.20 31.64
CA PRO A 140 -42.59 12.53 31.12
C PRO A 140 -43.61 13.62 31.49
N SER A 141 -44.69 13.28 32.22
CA SER A 141 -45.66 14.27 32.71
C SER A 141 -45.11 15.10 33.89
N GLN A 142 -44.04 14.64 34.53
CA GLN A 142 -43.42 15.32 35.66
C GLN A 142 -42.65 16.57 35.23
N VAL A 143 -42.75 17.63 36.02
CA VAL A 143 -41.95 18.85 35.82
C VAL A 143 -40.51 18.57 36.30
N PRO A 144 -39.49 18.59 35.41
CA PRO A 144 -38.13 18.16 35.75
C PRO A 144 -37.54 18.88 36.96
N GLU A 145 -37.70 20.20 37.05
CA GLU A 145 -37.15 21.01 38.13
C GLU A 145 -37.79 20.66 39.49
N THR A 146 -39.11 20.43 39.49
CA THR A 146 -39.85 20.06 40.71
C THR A 146 -39.47 18.66 41.17
N PHE A 147 -39.38 17.71 40.24
CA PHE A 147 -39.01 16.34 40.57
C PHE A 147 -37.54 16.25 41.01
N ALA A 148 -36.65 17.00 40.38
CA ALA A 148 -35.23 17.06 40.75
C ALA A 148 -34.99 17.69 42.13
N ALA A 149 -35.89 18.53 42.64
CA ALA A 149 -35.75 19.16 43.95
C ALA A 149 -35.64 18.13 45.09
N SER A 150 -36.29 16.96 44.99
CA SER A 150 -36.20 15.90 46.00
C SER A 150 -34.88 15.13 45.97
N PHE A 151 -34.02 15.39 44.99
CA PHE A 151 -32.72 14.75 44.82
C PHE A 151 -31.54 15.71 45.11
N VAL A 152 -31.83 16.92 45.60
CA VAL A 152 -30.80 17.88 46.01
C VAL A 152 -30.19 17.42 47.33
N ASP A 153 -28.88 17.23 47.32
CA ASP A 153 -28.11 16.72 48.45
C ASP A 153 -26.69 17.30 48.35
N ALA A 154 -26.46 18.40 49.05
CA ALA A 154 -25.18 19.12 49.01
C ALA A 154 -24.01 18.26 49.53
N ASP A 155 -24.27 17.35 50.48
CA ASP A 155 -23.27 16.45 51.05
C ASP A 155 -22.81 15.39 50.03
N LYS A 156 -23.67 15.06 49.06
CA LYS A 156 -23.32 14.22 47.90
C LYS A 156 -22.85 15.02 46.68
N GLY A 157 -22.62 16.32 46.83
CA GLY A 157 -22.15 17.21 45.75
C GLY A 157 -23.24 17.67 44.77
N VAL A 158 -24.52 17.53 45.14
CA VAL A 158 -25.68 17.97 44.34
C VAL A 158 -26.24 19.26 44.94
N ALA A 159 -25.72 20.41 44.49
CA ALA A 159 -25.99 21.71 45.12
C ALA A 159 -27.41 22.24 44.89
N ASP A 160 -28.03 21.94 43.76
CA ASP A 160 -29.36 22.42 43.38
C ASP A 160 -30.05 21.48 42.38
N ALA A 161 -31.32 21.76 42.07
CA ALA A 161 -32.11 20.97 41.12
C ALA A 161 -31.47 20.93 39.72
N LYS A 162 -30.75 21.99 39.33
CA LYS A 162 -30.03 22.03 38.05
C LYS A 162 -28.91 20.99 38.06
N ALA A 163 -28.06 20.95 39.10
CA ALA A 163 -27.00 19.97 39.25
C ALA A 163 -27.54 18.53 39.26
N ALA A 164 -28.69 18.30 39.92
CA ALA A 164 -29.38 17.01 39.90
C ALA A 164 -29.78 16.61 38.47
N LEU A 165 -30.40 17.52 37.71
CA LEU A 165 -30.75 17.31 36.30
C LEU A 165 -29.53 17.12 35.40
N GLU A 166 -28.40 17.80 35.67
CA GLU A 166 -27.16 17.59 34.91
C GLU A 166 -26.58 16.18 35.15
N GLY A 167 -26.64 15.70 36.40
CA GLY A 167 -26.26 14.35 36.77
C GLY A 167 -27.16 13.29 36.14
N ALA A 168 -28.49 13.46 36.23
CA ALA A 168 -29.46 12.57 35.58
C ALA A 168 -29.28 12.52 34.05
N ARG A 169 -29.01 13.67 33.42
CA ARG A 169 -28.67 13.76 31.99
C ARG A 169 -27.38 12.99 31.67
N ALA A 170 -26.35 13.10 32.50
CA ALA A 170 -25.10 12.37 32.29
C ALA A 170 -25.31 10.85 32.34
N ILE A 171 -26.19 10.37 33.24
CA ILE A 171 -26.58 8.94 33.34
C ILE A 171 -27.23 8.47 32.04
N LEU A 172 -28.24 9.20 31.53
CA LEU A 172 -28.94 8.83 30.29
C LEU A 172 -28.02 8.90 29.06
N MET A 173 -27.20 9.95 28.95
CA MET A 173 -26.20 10.08 27.89
C MET A 173 -25.21 8.91 27.92
N GLU A 174 -24.80 8.45 29.11
CA GLU A 174 -23.92 7.30 29.23
C GLU A 174 -24.59 6.00 28.83
N ARG A 175 -25.83 5.78 29.30
CA ARG A 175 -26.62 4.59 28.99
C ARG A 175 -26.83 4.40 27.49
N TRP A 176 -27.26 5.44 26.77
CA TRP A 176 -27.52 5.34 25.33
C TRP A 176 -26.23 5.40 24.50
N GLY A 177 -25.22 6.14 24.97
CA GLY A 177 -23.93 6.24 24.28
C GLY A 177 -23.05 4.99 24.37
N GLU A 178 -23.50 3.96 25.09
CA GLU A 178 -22.81 2.67 25.26
C GLU A 178 -23.70 1.48 24.87
N ASP A 179 -24.88 1.76 24.30
CA ASP A 179 -25.78 0.73 23.79
C ASP A 179 -25.24 0.19 22.44
N ALA A 180 -24.81 -1.07 22.44
CA ALA A 180 -24.16 -1.66 21.28
C ALA A 180 -25.07 -1.75 20.05
N ALA A 181 -26.38 -1.97 20.22
CA ALA A 181 -27.32 -2.06 19.10
C ALA A 181 -27.52 -0.69 18.44
N LEU A 182 -27.73 0.35 19.25
CA LEU A 182 -27.86 1.73 18.80
C LEU A 182 -26.59 2.24 18.12
N LEU A 183 -25.41 1.97 18.70
CA LEU A 183 -24.12 2.33 18.10
C LEU A 183 -23.91 1.62 16.76
N GLY A 184 -24.18 0.32 16.68
CA GLY A 184 -24.08 -0.46 15.44
C GLY A 184 -24.97 0.08 14.33
N GLU A 185 -26.23 0.39 14.65
CA GLU A 185 -27.19 0.96 13.72
C GLU A 185 -26.76 2.35 13.20
N LEU A 186 -26.39 3.26 14.11
CA LEU A 186 -25.97 4.61 13.75
C LEU A 186 -24.63 4.61 13.02
N ARG A 187 -23.71 3.70 13.35
CA ARG A 187 -22.46 3.50 12.62
C ARG A 187 -22.72 3.12 11.17
N GLY A 188 -23.51 2.08 10.93
CA GLY A 188 -23.81 1.62 9.57
C GLY A 188 -24.52 2.69 8.73
N TRP A 189 -25.43 3.44 9.35
CA TRP A 189 -26.07 4.58 8.69
C TRP A 189 -25.07 5.71 8.37
N LEU A 190 -24.22 6.09 9.32
CA LEU A 190 -23.25 7.18 9.16
C LEU A 190 -22.12 6.79 8.19
N GLU A 191 -21.73 5.52 8.12
CA GLU A 191 -20.79 5.03 7.11
C GLU A 191 -21.38 5.16 5.70
N ALA A 192 -22.64 4.79 5.52
CA ALA A 192 -23.32 4.84 4.23
C ALA A 192 -23.59 6.27 3.74
N ASN A 193 -23.95 7.18 4.66
CA ASN A 193 -24.47 8.52 4.32
C ASN A 193 -23.52 9.67 4.69
N GLY A 194 -22.55 9.43 5.56
CA GLY A 194 -21.67 10.47 6.10
C GLY A 194 -20.78 11.09 5.03
N GLN A 195 -20.57 12.40 5.15
CA GLN A 195 -19.66 13.15 4.28
C GLN A 195 -18.46 13.62 5.07
N ILE A 196 -17.27 13.25 4.61
CA ILE A 196 -16.06 13.89 5.10
C ILE A 196 -15.99 15.29 4.53
N ARG A 197 -15.92 16.29 5.41
CA ARG A 197 -15.76 17.70 5.04
C ARG A 197 -14.39 18.19 5.45
N SER A 198 -13.74 18.92 4.56
CA SER A 198 -12.47 19.60 4.82
C SER A 198 -12.61 21.10 4.65
N LYS A 199 -12.04 21.85 5.58
CA LYS A 199 -11.92 23.31 5.54
C LYS A 199 -10.49 23.74 5.83
N VAL A 200 -10.02 24.79 5.18
CA VAL A 200 -8.74 25.41 5.53
C VAL A 200 -8.80 26.01 6.93
N VAL A 201 -7.71 25.89 7.68
CA VAL A 201 -7.56 26.60 8.95
C VAL A 201 -7.33 28.09 8.64
N GLU A 202 -8.14 28.95 9.25
CA GLU A 202 -8.10 30.41 9.05
C GLU A 202 -6.67 30.95 9.20
N GLY A 203 -6.19 31.69 8.19
CA GLY A 203 -4.86 32.31 8.17
C GLY A 203 -3.73 31.41 7.66
N LYS A 204 -4.02 30.16 7.26
CA LYS A 204 -3.02 29.24 6.70
C LYS A 204 -3.16 29.02 5.18
N GLU A 205 -3.91 29.84 4.47
CA GLU A 205 -4.24 29.67 3.04
C GLU A 205 -3.00 29.72 2.14
N LEU A 206 -2.08 30.67 2.41
CA LEU A 206 -0.86 30.81 1.63
C LEU A 206 0.13 29.66 1.89
N ALA A 207 0.36 29.34 3.17
CA ALA A 207 1.29 28.27 3.56
C ALA A 207 0.77 26.87 3.19
N GLY A 208 -0.56 26.71 3.13
CA GLY A 208 -1.25 25.49 2.76
C GLY A 208 -1.56 25.35 1.27
N GLU A 209 -0.98 26.17 0.37
CA GLU A 209 -1.34 26.21 -1.06
C GLU A 209 -1.36 24.83 -1.75
N LYS A 210 -0.49 23.91 -1.31
CA LYS A 210 -0.46 22.52 -1.80
C LYS A 210 -1.75 21.72 -1.53
N TYR A 211 -2.58 22.15 -0.58
CA TYR A 211 -3.89 21.56 -0.24
C TYR A 211 -5.06 22.41 -0.76
N ARG A 212 -4.84 23.34 -1.69
CA ARG A 212 -5.89 24.25 -2.18
C ARG A 212 -7.13 23.53 -2.71
N ASP A 213 -6.95 22.37 -3.34
CA ASP A 213 -8.05 21.52 -3.84
C ASP A 213 -8.94 20.97 -2.69
N TYR A 214 -8.49 21.09 -1.44
CA TYR A 214 -9.13 20.60 -0.22
C TYR A 214 -9.54 21.71 0.77
N PHE A 215 -9.39 22.99 0.42
CA PHE A 215 -9.72 24.11 1.32
C PHE A 215 -11.22 24.26 1.61
N ASP A 216 -12.07 23.81 0.71
CA ASP A 216 -13.50 23.64 0.92
C ASP A 216 -13.96 22.43 0.10
N HIS A 217 -13.87 21.25 0.71
CA HIS A 217 -14.12 19.98 0.05
C HIS A 217 -15.09 19.14 0.87
N ALA A 218 -16.04 18.48 0.19
CA ALA A 218 -16.94 17.52 0.81
C ALA A 218 -17.19 16.35 -0.14
N GLU A 219 -17.13 15.13 0.39
CA GLU A 219 -17.37 13.89 -0.37
C GLU A 219 -17.89 12.79 0.56
N PRO A 220 -18.69 11.82 0.07
CA PRO A 220 -19.08 10.67 0.87
C PRO A 220 -17.88 9.86 1.39
N LEU A 221 -17.83 9.59 2.69
CA LEU A 221 -16.74 8.84 3.33
C LEU A 221 -16.60 7.42 2.76
N SER A 222 -17.72 6.78 2.40
CA SER A 222 -17.72 5.43 1.81
C SER A 222 -17.15 5.36 0.39
N LYS A 223 -17.04 6.49 -0.31
CA LYS A 223 -16.64 6.56 -1.72
C LYS A 223 -15.32 7.29 -1.96
N ILE A 224 -14.77 7.96 -0.94
CA ILE A 224 -13.54 8.71 -1.09
C ILE A 224 -12.36 7.79 -1.46
N PRO A 225 -11.59 8.09 -2.53
CA PRO A 225 -10.41 7.32 -2.89
C PRO A 225 -9.30 7.39 -1.83
N SER A 226 -8.52 6.30 -1.67
CA SER A 226 -7.43 6.19 -0.68
C SER A 226 -6.47 7.40 -0.70
N HIS A 227 -5.92 7.73 -1.87
CA HIS A 227 -4.94 8.83 -2.01
C HIS A 227 -5.49 10.20 -1.55
N ARG A 228 -6.79 10.45 -1.79
CA ARG A 228 -7.45 11.70 -1.38
C ARG A 228 -7.65 11.73 0.12
N LEU A 229 -8.12 10.62 0.70
CA LEU A 229 -8.30 10.50 2.14
C LEU A 229 -6.97 10.65 2.89
N LEU A 230 -5.88 10.04 2.41
CA LEU A 230 -4.54 10.23 2.96
C LEU A 230 -4.05 11.68 2.84
N ALA A 231 -4.33 12.36 1.73
CA ALA A 231 -4.01 13.78 1.57
C ALA A 231 -4.77 14.67 2.57
N LEU A 232 -6.06 14.39 2.81
CA LEU A 232 -6.86 15.08 3.82
C LEU A 232 -6.29 14.86 5.23
N PHE A 233 -5.98 13.61 5.61
CA PHE A 233 -5.39 13.32 6.91
C PHE A 233 -4.01 13.95 7.09
N ARG A 234 -3.19 14.00 6.03
CA ARG A 234 -1.91 14.70 6.03
C ARG A 234 -2.10 16.20 6.25
N GLY A 235 -3.02 16.82 5.52
CA GLY A 235 -3.34 18.25 5.68
C GLY A 235 -3.84 18.57 7.08
N ARG A 236 -4.61 17.67 7.71
CA ARG A 236 -5.01 17.79 9.12
C ARG A 236 -3.83 17.67 10.08
N ARG A 237 -2.95 16.68 9.88
CA ARG A 237 -1.78 16.43 10.73
C ARG A 237 -0.74 17.55 10.66
N GLU A 238 -0.58 18.15 9.48
CA GLU A 238 0.24 19.36 9.26
C GLU A 238 -0.52 20.65 9.64
N GLU A 239 -1.72 20.52 10.22
CA GLU A 239 -2.55 21.61 10.74
C GLU A 239 -3.00 22.66 9.70
N PHE A 240 -3.06 22.32 8.41
CA PHE A 240 -3.59 23.18 7.35
C PHE A 240 -5.08 23.00 7.13
N LEU A 241 -5.61 21.82 7.45
CA LEU A 241 -7.00 21.45 7.25
C LEU A 241 -7.68 21.06 8.56
N PHE A 242 -8.95 21.43 8.70
CA PHE A 242 -9.88 20.84 9.65
C PHE A 242 -10.71 19.77 8.95
N LEU A 243 -11.00 18.65 9.63
CA LEU A 243 -11.83 17.56 9.09
C LEU A 243 -13.01 17.27 10.01
N GLU A 244 -14.20 17.23 9.42
CA GLU A 244 -15.48 16.88 10.05
C GLU A 244 -16.11 15.68 9.34
N LEU A 245 -16.99 14.97 10.03
CA LEU A 245 -17.87 13.97 9.43
C LEU A 245 -19.32 14.44 9.57
N ASP A 246 -19.84 15.06 8.52
CA ASP A 246 -21.23 15.50 8.48
C ASP A 246 -22.15 14.28 8.32
N PRO A 247 -23.28 14.21 9.04
CA PRO A 247 -24.23 13.10 8.95
C PRO A 247 -25.14 13.15 7.70
N GLY A 248 -24.55 13.39 6.53
CA GLY A 248 -25.26 13.59 5.26
C GLY A 248 -24.80 14.85 4.53
N SER A 249 -25.37 15.09 3.34
CA SER A 249 -25.17 16.35 2.61
C SER A 249 -25.84 17.55 3.28
N ASP A 250 -26.96 17.30 3.96
CA ASP A 250 -27.60 18.23 4.89
C ASP A 250 -27.30 17.77 6.32
N ALA A 251 -26.34 18.42 6.95
CA ALA A 251 -25.88 18.07 8.29
C ALA A 251 -26.98 18.21 9.34
N GLU A 252 -27.90 19.18 9.22
CA GLU A 252 -28.94 19.38 10.22
C GLU A 252 -30.05 18.34 10.08
N ALA A 253 -30.48 18.02 8.86
CA ALA A 253 -31.40 16.91 8.62
C ALA A 253 -30.81 15.57 9.12
N GLY A 254 -29.52 15.35 8.89
CA GLY A 254 -28.78 14.20 9.41
C GLY A 254 -28.76 14.13 10.93
N ASN A 255 -28.44 15.25 11.60
CA ASN A 255 -28.49 15.34 13.06
C ASN A 255 -29.89 15.01 13.59
N LEU A 256 -30.94 15.59 13.01
CA LEU A 256 -32.33 15.33 13.40
C LEU A 256 -32.72 13.86 13.22
N TYR A 257 -32.25 13.21 12.14
CA TYR A 257 -32.48 11.78 11.94
C TYR A 257 -31.85 10.94 13.06
N ALA A 258 -30.56 11.17 13.36
CA ALA A 258 -29.85 10.43 14.40
C ALA A 258 -30.45 10.68 15.79
N GLU A 259 -30.78 11.93 16.11
CA GLU A 259 -31.51 12.31 17.32
C GLU A 259 -32.86 11.57 17.39
N GLY A 260 -33.60 11.48 16.30
CA GLY A 260 -34.85 10.71 16.20
C GLY A 260 -34.67 9.20 16.43
N ARG A 261 -33.58 8.60 15.95
CA ARG A 261 -33.26 7.19 16.22
C ARG A 261 -32.96 6.94 17.70
N ILE A 262 -32.19 7.81 18.33
CA ILE A 262 -31.91 7.74 19.77
C ILE A 262 -33.20 7.92 20.58
N ALA A 263 -34.04 8.90 20.23
CA ALA A 263 -35.32 9.11 20.88
C ALA A 263 -36.22 7.87 20.78
N ARG A 264 -36.32 7.28 19.58
CA ARG A 264 -37.09 6.04 19.35
C ARG A 264 -36.55 4.88 20.18
N HIS A 265 -35.22 4.70 20.22
CA HIS A 265 -34.57 3.67 21.04
C HIS A 265 -34.84 3.87 22.54
N ALA A 266 -34.84 5.11 22.99
CA ALA A 266 -35.12 5.50 24.37
C ALA A 266 -36.61 5.52 24.73
N GLY A 267 -37.53 5.29 23.77
CA GLY A 267 -38.98 5.38 24.00
C GLY A 267 -39.50 6.81 24.22
N ILE A 268 -38.76 7.83 23.75
CA ILE A 268 -39.09 9.25 23.89
C ILE A 268 -39.94 9.69 22.69
N ASP A 269 -41.04 10.38 22.99
CA ASP A 269 -42.01 10.88 22.02
C ASP A 269 -42.38 12.32 22.41
N ASP A 270 -42.34 13.28 21.48
CA ASP A 270 -42.60 14.68 21.80
C ASP A 270 -44.10 14.96 21.75
N ARG A 271 -44.73 15.02 22.93
CA ARG A 271 -46.15 15.32 23.09
C ARG A 271 -46.37 16.63 23.85
N SER A 272 -45.33 17.46 23.92
CA SER A 272 -45.32 18.71 24.70
C SER A 272 -45.64 18.50 26.20
N ARG A 273 -45.23 17.36 26.77
CA ARG A 273 -45.31 17.12 28.22
C ARG A 273 -44.17 17.85 28.95
N PRO A 274 -44.30 18.11 30.26
CA PRO A 274 -43.31 18.89 30.99
C PRO A 274 -41.85 18.40 30.89
N ALA A 275 -41.59 17.10 30.87
CA ALA A 275 -40.23 16.58 30.74
C ALA A 275 -39.74 16.43 29.28
N ASP A 276 -40.62 16.51 28.27
CA ASP A 276 -40.27 16.22 26.87
C ASP A 276 -39.17 17.16 26.35
N ALA A 277 -39.18 18.44 26.75
CA ALA A 277 -38.13 19.39 26.36
C ALA A 277 -36.76 19.04 26.93
N TRP A 278 -36.70 18.59 28.19
CA TRP A 278 -35.48 18.15 28.85
C TRP A 278 -34.97 16.83 28.23
N LEU A 279 -35.86 15.85 28.02
CA LEU A 279 -35.53 14.57 27.40
C LEU A 279 -35.00 14.74 25.96
N ARG A 280 -35.63 15.59 25.13
CA ARG A 280 -35.11 15.93 23.80
C ARG A 280 -33.73 16.58 23.86
N ASN A 281 -33.48 17.43 24.85
CA ASN A 281 -32.16 18.02 25.05
C ASN A 281 -31.10 16.96 25.40
N VAL A 282 -31.46 15.98 26.24
CA VAL A 282 -30.59 14.84 26.58
C VAL A 282 -30.28 14.04 25.32
N VAL A 283 -31.28 13.72 24.50
CA VAL A 283 -31.11 13.02 23.21
C VAL A 283 -30.16 13.78 22.28
N ARG A 284 -30.41 15.08 22.08
CA ARG A 284 -29.57 15.96 21.26
C ARG A 284 -28.12 15.95 21.71
N LEU A 285 -27.88 16.07 23.02
CA LEU A 285 -26.53 16.06 23.58
C LEU A 285 -25.88 14.68 23.51
N THR A 286 -26.66 13.61 23.66
CA THR A 286 -26.20 12.22 23.49
C THR A 286 -25.65 12.02 22.08
N TRP A 287 -26.38 12.48 21.05
CA TRP A 287 -25.88 12.46 19.68
C TRP A 287 -24.63 13.35 19.53
N ARG A 288 -24.80 14.66 19.68
CA ARG A 288 -23.81 15.66 19.24
C ARG A 288 -22.53 15.66 20.08
N ALA A 289 -22.60 15.31 21.36
CA ALA A 289 -21.46 15.37 22.27
C ALA A 289 -20.84 14.00 22.61
N LYS A 290 -21.54 12.89 22.34
CA LYS A 290 -21.04 11.54 22.68
C LYS A 290 -21.03 10.59 21.48
N ILE A 291 -22.21 10.21 20.95
CA ILE A 291 -22.30 9.18 19.91
C ILE A 291 -21.64 9.64 18.60
N HIS A 292 -21.95 10.84 18.11
CA HIS A 292 -21.40 11.33 16.85
C HIS A 292 -19.87 11.44 16.89
N LEU A 293 -19.31 11.99 17.98
CA LEU A 293 -17.85 12.07 18.16
C LEU A 293 -17.21 10.68 18.23
N HIS A 294 -17.82 9.74 18.95
CA HIS A 294 -17.33 8.36 19.03
C HIS A 294 -17.32 7.69 17.65
N LEU A 295 -18.43 7.76 16.93
CA LEU A 295 -18.57 7.17 15.59
C LEU A 295 -17.68 7.86 14.55
N LEU A 296 -17.49 9.18 14.64
CA LEU A 296 -16.56 9.92 13.79
C LEU A 296 -15.14 9.38 13.94
N LEU A 297 -14.66 9.21 15.18
CA LEU A 297 -13.32 8.70 15.44
C LEU A 297 -13.15 7.26 14.95
N ASP A 298 -14.16 6.42 15.19
CA ASP A 298 -14.17 5.03 14.73
C ASP A 298 -14.16 4.94 13.20
N LEU A 299 -15.09 5.61 12.52
CA LEU A 299 -15.19 5.60 11.06
C LEU A 299 -13.98 6.25 10.38
N PHE A 300 -13.40 7.31 10.94
CA PHE A 300 -12.15 7.87 10.42
C PHE A 300 -10.98 6.91 10.57
N ASN A 301 -10.87 6.20 11.69
CA ASN A 301 -9.84 5.18 11.87
C ASN A 301 -10.02 4.03 10.88
N GLN A 302 -11.24 3.52 10.71
CA GLN A 302 -11.54 2.45 9.75
C GLN A 302 -11.24 2.89 8.30
N ALA A 303 -11.68 4.08 7.92
CA ALA A 303 -11.42 4.62 6.59
C ALA A 303 -9.92 4.85 6.36
N ARG A 304 -9.18 5.34 7.37
CA ARG A 304 -7.73 5.48 7.31
C ARG A 304 -7.05 4.12 7.14
N GLU A 305 -7.38 3.13 7.97
CA GLU A 305 -6.76 1.80 7.88
C GLU A 305 -6.99 1.15 6.52
N LYS A 306 -8.20 1.29 5.96
CA LYS A 306 -8.52 0.82 4.61
C LYS A 306 -7.70 1.54 3.54
N ALA A 307 -7.60 2.88 3.62
CA ALA A 307 -6.84 3.67 2.67
C ALA A 307 -5.33 3.36 2.75
N GLU A 308 -4.78 3.22 3.95
CA GLU A 308 -3.39 2.82 4.16
C GLU A 308 -3.11 1.43 3.60
N ALA A 309 -4.01 0.46 3.83
CA ALA A 309 -3.86 -0.89 3.27
C ALA A 309 -3.83 -0.90 1.74
N GLU A 310 -4.73 -0.13 1.09
CA GLU A 310 -4.74 0.05 -0.37
C GLU A 310 -3.44 0.70 -0.87
N ALA A 311 -2.98 1.76 -0.21
CA ALA A 311 -1.76 2.45 -0.57
C ALA A 311 -0.52 1.55 -0.41
N ILE A 312 -0.43 0.81 0.69
CA ILE A 312 0.66 -0.14 0.97
C ILE A 312 0.68 -1.25 -0.08
N ALA A 313 -0.47 -1.76 -0.53
CA ALA A 313 -0.53 -2.74 -1.61
C ALA A 313 0.08 -2.18 -2.91
N VAL A 314 -0.30 -0.96 -3.29
CA VAL A 314 0.27 -0.26 -4.47
C VAL A 314 1.78 -0.07 -4.31
N PHE A 315 2.26 0.33 -3.14
CA PHE A 315 3.69 0.47 -2.84
C PHE A 315 4.44 -0.85 -3.00
N GLY A 316 3.85 -1.95 -2.51
CA GLY A 316 4.39 -3.29 -2.65
C GLY A 316 4.52 -3.73 -4.11
N ASP A 317 3.51 -3.42 -4.93
CA ASP A 317 3.54 -3.78 -6.34
C ASP A 317 4.53 -2.91 -7.14
N ASN A 318 4.66 -1.63 -6.80
CA ASN A 318 5.71 -0.76 -7.37
C ASN A 318 7.11 -1.23 -6.99
N LEU A 319 7.31 -1.65 -5.73
CA LEU A 319 8.58 -2.23 -5.30
C LEU A 319 8.88 -3.51 -6.08
N LYS A 320 7.88 -4.37 -6.27
CA LYS A 320 8.02 -5.60 -7.07
C LYS A 320 8.47 -5.29 -8.49
N ASP A 321 7.87 -4.30 -9.15
CA ASP A 321 8.27 -3.90 -10.50
C ASP A 321 9.73 -3.42 -10.55
N LEU A 322 10.16 -2.63 -9.55
CA LEU A 322 11.56 -2.17 -9.45
C LEU A 322 12.55 -3.31 -9.22
N LEU A 323 12.20 -4.26 -8.35
CA LEU A 323 13.04 -5.42 -8.03
C LEU A 323 13.15 -6.40 -9.21
N LEU A 324 12.07 -6.52 -9.99
CA LEU A 324 12.01 -7.40 -11.16
C LEU A 324 12.34 -6.67 -12.47
N ALA A 325 12.88 -5.45 -12.39
CA ALA A 325 13.41 -4.75 -13.54
C ALA A 325 14.54 -5.56 -14.21
N ALA A 326 14.66 -5.43 -15.53
CA ALA A 326 15.61 -6.19 -16.30
C ALA A 326 17.06 -5.89 -15.86
N PRO A 327 17.87 -6.90 -15.51
CA PRO A 327 19.29 -6.70 -15.24
C PRO A 327 20.06 -6.46 -16.54
N ALA A 328 21.00 -5.50 -16.56
CA ALA A 328 21.88 -5.31 -17.72
C ALA A 328 22.97 -6.41 -17.82
N GLY A 329 23.17 -7.16 -16.73
CA GLY A 329 24.06 -8.32 -16.65
C GLY A 329 25.51 -7.97 -16.28
N PRO A 330 26.42 -8.95 -16.38
CA PRO A 330 27.81 -8.85 -15.92
C PRO A 330 28.66 -8.03 -16.89
N LYS A 331 28.47 -6.71 -16.89
CA LYS A 331 29.20 -5.74 -17.71
C LYS A 331 29.89 -4.72 -16.83
N ALA A 332 31.04 -4.19 -17.25
CA ALA A 332 31.69 -3.10 -16.53
C ALA A 332 30.86 -1.81 -16.65
N VAL A 333 30.58 -1.15 -15.53
CA VAL A 333 29.68 0.01 -15.44
C VAL A 333 30.37 1.20 -14.80
N LEU A 334 30.25 2.36 -15.42
CA LEU A 334 30.55 3.66 -14.84
C LEU A 334 29.27 4.22 -14.19
N GLY A 335 29.22 4.28 -12.87
CA GLY A 335 28.17 4.96 -12.11
C GLY A 335 28.47 6.45 -11.94
N LEU A 336 27.49 7.28 -12.30
CA LEU A 336 27.49 8.72 -12.12
C LEU A 336 26.34 9.08 -11.19
N ASP A 337 26.67 9.56 -10.00
CA ASP A 337 25.73 10.15 -9.05
C ASP A 337 25.74 11.68 -9.20
N PRO A 338 24.74 12.27 -9.89
CA PRO A 338 24.75 13.67 -10.27
C PRO A 338 24.81 14.64 -9.09
N GLY A 339 25.27 15.86 -9.37
CA GLY A 339 25.31 16.92 -8.38
C GLY A 339 25.86 18.21 -8.94
N LEU A 340 25.36 19.33 -8.43
CA LEU A 340 25.83 20.68 -8.77
C LEU A 340 27.01 21.06 -7.87
N ARG A 341 26.74 21.74 -6.75
CA ARG A 341 27.74 22.29 -5.83
C ARG A 341 28.73 21.26 -5.29
N THR A 342 28.27 20.03 -5.04
CA THR A 342 29.09 18.93 -4.51
C THR A 342 29.82 18.12 -5.58
N GLY A 343 29.58 18.44 -6.86
CA GLY A 343 30.12 17.68 -7.99
C GLY A 343 29.33 16.40 -8.28
N VAL A 344 29.68 15.78 -9.41
CA VAL A 344 29.19 14.46 -9.81
C VAL A 344 30.16 13.42 -9.24
N LYS A 345 29.60 12.47 -8.48
CA LYS A 345 30.37 11.40 -7.86
C LYS A 345 30.47 10.25 -8.85
N VAL A 346 31.66 9.70 -8.99
CA VAL A 346 32.00 8.72 -10.03
C VAL A 346 32.45 7.43 -9.35
N ALA A 347 31.91 6.31 -9.81
CA ALA A 347 32.37 4.97 -9.44
C ALA A 347 32.46 4.10 -10.69
N VAL A 348 33.50 3.26 -10.77
CA VAL A 348 33.61 2.22 -11.80
C VAL A 348 33.54 0.87 -11.12
N VAL A 349 32.60 0.04 -11.56
CA VAL A 349 32.50 -1.36 -11.16
C VAL A 349 32.81 -2.27 -12.35
N ASP A 350 33.54 -3.35 -12.09
CA ASP A 350 33.79 -4.36 -13.13
C ASP A 350 32.56 -5.26 -13.36
N ALA A 351 32.67 -6.23 -14.26
CA ALA A 351 31.59 -7.16 -14.60
C ALA A 351 31.04 -7.98 -13.40
N THR A 352 31.80 -8.09 -12.30
CA THR A 352 31.38 -8.78 -11.07
C THR A 352 30.72 -7.84 -10.06
N GLY A 353 30.73 -6.53 -10.33
CA GLY A 353 30.24 -5.50 -9.41
C GLY A 353 31.30 -5.06 -8.38
N LYS A 354 32.55 -5.50 -8.52
CA LYS A 354 33.65 -5.03 -7.66
C LYS A 354 33.99 -3.58 -8.02
N LEU A 355 34.12 -2.72 -7.00
CA LEU A 355 34.59 -1.35 -7.16
C LEU A 355 36.08 -1.35 -7.58
N VAL A 356 36.39 -0.73 -8.71
CA VAL A 356 37.75 -0.69 -9.27
C VAL A 356 38.33 0.73 -9.37
N ALA A 357 37.48 1.76 -9.41
CA ALA A 357 37.91 3.15 -9.36
C ALA A 357 36.78 4.05 -8.86
N THR A 358 37.14 5.22 -8.34
CA THR A 358 36.24 6.30 -7.94
C THR A 358 36.84 7.65 -8.24
N ASP A 359 36.02 8.66 -8.46
CA ASP A 359 36.45 10.04 -8.63
C ASP A 359 35.33 11.02 -8.21
N THR A 360 35.64 12.30 -8.08
CA THR A 360 34.64 13.38 -7.97
C THR A 360 34.98 14.48 -8.95
N ILE A 361 34.10 14.68 -9.92
CA ILE A 361 34.26 15.65 -11.00
C ILE A 361 33.31 16.83 -10.80
N TYR A 362 33.63 17.99 -11.37
CA TYR A 362 32.83 19.20 -11.21
C TYR A 362 32.44 19.83 -12.55
N PRO A 363 31.74 19.09 -13.42
CA PRO A 363 31.35 19.55 -14.76
C PRO A 363 30.38 20.73 -14.72
N HIS A 364 29.58 20.83 -13.64
CA HIS A 364 28.45 21.76 -13.53
C HIS A 364 28.76 22.95 -12.63
N GLU A 365 27.75 23.81 -12.41
CA GLU A 365 27.84 24.92 -11.49
C GLU A 365 28.22 24.48 -10.06
N PRO A 366 29.08 25.23 -9.35
CA PRO A 366 29.65 26.52 -9.73
C PRO A 366 31.00 26.45 -10.46
N ARG A 367 31.60 25.26 -10.62
CA ARG A 367 32.99 25.14 -11.12
C ARG A 367 33.08 25.05 -12.64
N ARG A 368 32.04 24.52 -13.31
CA ARG A 368 31.92 24.44 -14.77
C ARG A 368 33.13 23.78 -15.47
N GLN A 369 33.70 22.73 -14.87
CA GLN A 369 34.90 22.04 -15.37
C GLN A 369 34.54 20.93 -16.37
N TRP A 370 33.83 21.27 -17.44
CA TRP A 370 33.26 20.30 -18.39
C TRP A 370 34.33 19.45 -19.08
N ASP A 371 35.31 20.08 -19.74
CA ASP A 371 36.35 19.38 -20.51
C ASP A 371 37.29 18.57 -19.61
N GLN A 372 37.63 19.07 -18.42
CA GLN A 372 38.45 18.31 -17.46
C GLN A 372 37.70 17.06 -16.98
N SER A 373 36.38 17.19 -16.76
CA SER A 373 35.54 16.07 -16.36
C SER A 373 35.45 15.02 -17.47
N LEU A 374 35.25 15.43 -18.74
CA LEU A 374 35.28 14.53 -19.89
C LEU A 374 36.62 13.78 -20.02
N ALA A 375 37.74 14.49 -19.83
CA ALA A 375 39.07 13.88 -19.87
C ALA A 375 39.27 12.82 -18.77
N ALA A 376 38.81 13.12 -17.54
CA ALA A 376 38.86 12.19 -16.41
C ALA A 376 37.99 10.95 -16.67
N LEU A 377 36.74 11.14 -17.08
CA LEU A 377 35.82 10.04 -17.39
C LEU A 377 36.34 9.17 -18.54
N ARG A 378 36.89 9.78 -19.60
CA ARG A 378 37.49 9.06 -20.73
C ARG A 378 38.63 8.14 -20.28
N LYS A 379 39.51 8.64 -19.40
CA LYS A 379 40.61 7.84 -18.84
C LYS A 379 40.09 6.61 -18.09
N LEU A 380 39.06 6.80 -17.25
CA LEU A 380 38.44 5.71 -16.48
C LEU A 380 37.77 4.67 -17.39
N CYS A 381 37.00 5.13 -18.39
CA CYS A 381 36.30 4.25 -19.32
C CYS A 381 37.27 3.35 -20.10
N ILE A 382 38.36 3.93 -20.63
CA ILE A 382 39.38 3.19 -21.37
C ILE A 382 40.12 2.22 -20.44
N ALA A 383 40.55 2.67 -19.27
CA ALA A 383 41.35 1.86 -18.35
C ALA A 383 40.62 0.61 -17.84
N HIS A 384 39.29 0.69 -17.70
CA HIS A 384 38.49 -0.38 -17.11
C HIS A 384 37.54 -1.07 -18.10
N GLY A 385 37.64 -0.75 -19.40
CA GLY A 385 36.81 -1.38 -20.43
C GLY A 385 35.30 -1.21 -20.17
N VAL A 386 34.90 0.00 -19.75
CA VAL A 386 33.50 0.30 -19.44
C VAL A 386 32.61 0.04 -20.65
N GLN A 387 31.46 -0.59 -20.42
CA GLN A 387 30.47 -0.90 -21.45
C GLN A 387 29.17 -0.14 -21.25
N LEU A 388 28.83 0.20 -20.00
CA LEU A 388 27.62 0.93 -19.65
C LEU A 388 27.94 2.13 -18.76
N ILE A 389 27.16 3.20 -18.89
CA ILE A 389 27.18 4.37 -18.01
C ILE A 389 25.82 4.44 -17.32
N ALA A 390 25.79 4.25 -16.01
CA ALA A 390 24.61 4.39 -15.18
C ALA A 390 24.56 5.83 -14.60
N ILE A 391 23.48 6.55 -14.84
CA ILE A 391 23.30 7.93 -14.38
C ILE A 391 22.12 7.96 -13.41
N GLY A 392 22.33 8.43 -12.18
CA GLY A 392 21.23 8.64 -11.22
C GLY A 392 20.21 9.66 -11.76
N ASN A 393 18.93 9.46 -11.49
CA ASN A 393 17.86 10.35 -11.96
C ASN A 393 17.58 11.57 -11.06
N GLY A 394 18.49 11.91 -10.13
CA GLY A 394 18.35 13.03 -9.21
C GLY A 394 18.69 14.41 -9.74
N THR A 395 19.16 15.26 -8.83
CA THR A 395 19.50 16.65 -9.12
C THR A 395 20.70 16.73 -10.06
N ALA A 396 20.57 17.47 -11.16
CA ALA A 396 21.57 17.59 -12.24
C ALA A 396 21.79 16.33 -13.09
N SER A 397 20.83 15.39 -13.07
CA SER A 397 20.88 14.18 -13.88
C SER A 397 20.94 14.46 -15.38
N ARG A 398 20.28 15.52 -15.86
CA ARG A 398 20.26 15.89 -17.29
C ARG A 398 21.58 16.43 -17.78
N GLU A 399 22.18 17.36 -17.03
CA GLU A 399 23.48 17.92 -17.36
C GLU A 399 24.55 16.81 -17.35
N THR A 400 24.39 15.84 -16.44
CA THR A 400 25.24 14.65 -16.37
C THR A 400 24.96 13.66 -17.52
N ASP A 401 23.72 13.52 -17.96
CA ASP A 401 23.32 12.72 -19.12
C ASP A 401 23.85 13.31 -20.44
N LYS A 402 23.87 14.65 -20.55
CA LYS A 402 24.53 15.37 -21.64
C LYS A 402 26.04 15.15 -21.62
N LEU A 403 26.67 15.26 -20.45
CA LEU A 403 28.09 14.97 -20.27
C LEU A 403 28.44 13.54 -20.70
N ALA A 404 27.62 12.57 -20.31
CA ALA A 404 27.77 11.18 -20.74
C ALA A 404 27.59 11.04 -22.27
N GLY A 405 26.63 11.75 -22.86
CA GLY A 405 26.42 11.78 -24.32
C GLY A 405 27.64 12.32 -25.07
N ASP A 406 28.27 13.39 -24.58
CA ASP A 406 29.48 13.94 -25.18
C ASP A 406 30.69 13.01 -24.97
N LEU A 407 30.78 12.33 -23.82
CA LEU A 407 31.78 11.28 -23.58
C LEU A 407 31.66 10.12 -24.58
N LEU A 408 30.44 9.67 -24.92
CA LEU A 408 30.23 8.63 -25.93
C LEU A 408 30.81 9.02 -27.30
N LYS A 409 30.69 10.30 -27.69
CA LYS A 409 31.25 10.83 -28.96
C LYS A 409 32.78 10.86 -28.95
N LEU A 410 33.41 10.98 -27.78
CA LEU A 410 34.87 11.01 -27.61
C LEU A 410 35.52 9.62 -27.56
N VAL A 411 34.73 8.56 -27.39
CA VAL A 411 35.21 7.16 -27.30
C VAL A 411 34.31 6.20 -28.11
N PRO A 412 34.05 6.48 -29.41
CA PRO A 412 33.09 5.71 -30.21
C PRO A 412 33.48 4.23 -30.37
N GLU A 413 34.78 3.91 -30.33
CA GLU A 413 35.31 2.55 -30.41
C GLU A 413 34.82 1.61 -29.30
N GLN A 414 34.46 2.14 -28.13
CA GLN A 414 34.07 1.35 -26.96
C GLN A 414 32.59 0.93 -26.97
N LYS A 415 31.78 1.49 -27.91
CA LYS A 415 30.35 1.21 -28.09
C LYS A 415 29.54 1.22 -26.78
N MET A 416 29.91 2.12 -25.87
CA MET A 416 29.23 2.29 -24.59
C MET A 416 27.79 2.75 -24.78
N GLN A 417 26.94 2.40 -23.82
CA GLN A 417 25.56 2.90 -23.74
C GLN A 417 25.37 3.65 -22.42
N LYS A 418 24.68 4.79 -22.47
CA LYS A 418 24.27 5.53 -21.27
C LYS A 418 22.82 5.19 -20.91
N ILE A 419 22.55 4.98 -19.63
CA ILE A 419 21.25 4.62 -19.10
C ILE A 419 21.00 5.41 -17.82
N VAL A 420 19.83 6.03 -17.75
CA VAL A 420 19.35 6.66 -16.52
C VAL A 420 18.74 5.58 -15.63
N VAL A 421 19.11 5.59 -14.35
CA VAL A 421 18.61 4.66 -13.34
C VAL A 421 18.03 5.43 -12.17
N SER A 422 17.02 4.84 -11.52
CA SER A 422 16.50 5.41 -10.28
C SER A 422 17.61 5.47 -9.22
N GLU A 423 17.74 6.61 -8.54
CA GLU A 423 18.59 6.76 -7.36
C GLU A 423 17.84 6.55 -6.04
N ALA A 424 16.57 6.13 -6.10
CA ALA A 424 15.74 5.92 -4.91
C ALA A 424 16.45 5.00 -3.89
N GLY A 425 16.60 5.49 -2.66
CA GLY A 425 17.29 4.76 -1.58
C GLY A 425 18.82 4.74 -1.67
N ALA A 426 19.47 5.27 -2.72
CA ALA A 426 20.93 5.26 -2.83
C ALA A 426 21.60 6.09 -1.72
N SER A 427 20.99 7.22 -1.33
CA SER A 427 21.44 8.02 -0.19
C SER A 427 21.31 7.27 1.14
N VAL A 428 20.20 6.54 1.34
CA VAL A 428 19.98 5.70 2.53
C VAL A 428 21.01 4.57 2.59
N TYR A 429 21.26 3.89 1.46
CA TYR A 429 22.33 2.90 1.37
C TYR A 429 23.69 3.52 1.73
N SER A 430 24.04 4.66 1.14
CA SER A 430 25.36 5.28 1.34
C SER A 430 25.70 5.58 2.81
N ALA A 431 24.68 5.95 3.59
CA ALA A 431 24.77 6.25 5.01
C ALA A 431 24.57 5.02 5.92
N SER A 432 24.26 3.85 5.36
CA SER A 432 23.99 2.63 6.13
C SER A 432 25.26 2.01 6.70
N GLU A 433 25.09 1.26 7.80
CA GLU A 433 26.17 0.44 8.37
C GLU A 433 26.68 -0.62 7.38
N LEU A 434 25.80 -1.17 6.54
CA LEU A 434 26.16 -2.15 5.53
C LEU A 434 27.14 -1.54 4.50
N ALA A 435 26.83 -0.36 3.97
CA ALA A 435 27.74 0.32 3.04
C ALA A 435 29.05 0.74 3.70
N ALA A 436 29.02 1.13 4.98
CA ALA A 436 30.22 1.40 5.76
C ALA A 436 31.11 0.16 5.94
N LYS A 437 30.51 -1.03 6.10
CA LYS A 437 31.23 -2.32 6.13
C LYS A 437 31.76 -2.73 4.76
N GLU A 438 30.98 -2.54 3.68
CA GLU A 438 31.43 -2.84 2.31
C GLU A 438 32.58 -1.91 1.87
N PHE A 439 32.55 -0.63 2.30
CA PHE A 439 33.51 0.38 1.88
C PHE A 439 34.01 1.28 3.05
N PRO A 440 34.81 0.74 4.00
CA PRO A 440 35.21 1.48 5.21
C PRO A 440 36.05 2.74 4.92
N GLY A 441 36.86 2.72 3.85
CA GLY A 441 37.72 3.83 3.44
C GLY A 441 37.12 4.77 2.41
N LEU A 442 35.88 4.53 1.97
CA LEU A 442 35.23 5.34 0.94
C LEU A 442 34.31 6.38 1.59
N ASP A 443 34.41 7.63 1.12
CA ASP A 443 33.52 8.71 1.55
C ASP A 443 32.05 8.37 1.28
N VAL A 444 31.17 8.83 2.16
CA VAL A 444 29.72 8.55 2.09
C VAL A 444 29.15 8.96 0.73
N SER A 445 29.57 10.11 0.18
CA SER A 445 29.03 10.61 -1.09
C SER A 445 29.38 9.72 -2.31
N LEU A 446 30.50 8.99 -2.26
CA LEU A 446 30.92 8.11 -3.36
C LEU A 446 30.20 6.76 -3.33
N ARG A 447 29.74 6.30 -2.16
CA ARG A 447 29.02 5.02 -2.02
C ARG A 447 27.70 5.02 -2.80
N GLY A 448 27.05 6.18 -2.92
CA GLY A 448 25.86 6.35 -3.76
C GLY A 448 26.12 6.01 -5.24
N ALA A 449 27.23 6.49 -5.80
CA ALA A 449 27.64 6.20 -7.18
C ALA A 449 27.92 4.70 -7.40
N VAL A 450 28.47 4.01 -6.39
CA VAL A 450 28.65 2.54 -6.44
C VAL A 450 27.30 1.83 -6.54
N SER A 451 26.32 2.27 -5.73
CA SER A 451 24.98 1.68 -5.74
C SER A 451 24.27 1.90 -7.08
N ILE A 452 24.39 3.10 -7.65
CA ILE A 452 23.87 3.42 -9.00
C ILE A 452 24.45 2.48 -10.06
N ALA A 453 25.77 2.24 -10.04
CA ALA A 453 26.43 1.35 -11.00
C ALA A 453 25.96 -0.11 -10.87
N ARG A 454 25.92 -0.64 -9.63
CA ARG A 454 25.52 -2.03 -9.34
C ARG A 454 24.05 -2.29 -9.63
N ARG A 455 23.19 -1.29 -9.37
CA ARG A 455 21.75 -1.38 -9.65
C ARG A 455 21.46 -1.57 -11.14
N LEU A 456 22.27 -1.00 -12.03
CA LEU A 456 22.14 -1.25 -13.46
C LEU A 456 22.51 -2.70 -13.83
N GLN A 457 23.55 -3.26 -13.19
CA GLN A 457 23.96 -4.65 -13.42
C GLN A 457 22.87 -5.62 -13.00
N ASP A 458 22.39 -5.49 -11.76
CA ASP A 458 21.28 -6.26 -11.22
C ASP A 458 20.49 -5.44 -10.17
N PRO A 459 19.28 -4.95 -10.51
CA PRO A 459 18.45 -4.18 -9.60
C PRO A 459 18.10 -4.93 -8.31
N LEU A 460 17.78 -6.22 -8.42
CA LEU A 460 17.38 -7.05 -7.29
C LEU A 460 18.53 -7.18 -6.29
N ALA A 461 19.73 -7.53 -6.77
CA ALA A 461 20.88 -7.79 -5.91
C ALA A 461 21.37 -6.54 -5.16
N GLU A 462 21.14 -5.35 -5.70
CA GLU A 462 21.53 -4.09 -5.07
C GLU A 462 20.42 -3.49 -4.20
N LEU A 463 19.15 -3.51 -4.63
CA LEU A 463 18.04 -2.93 -3.87
C LEU A 463 17.75 -3.68 -2.56
N VAL A 464 18.00 -5.00 -2.49
CA VAL A 464 17.81 -5.79 -1.25
C VAL A 464 18.75 -5.38 -0.11
N LYS A 465 19.81 -4.61 -0.40
CA LYS A 465 20.72 -4.05 0.61
C LYS A 465 20.14 -2.86 1.35
N ILE A 466 19.02 -2.33 0.87
CA ILE A 466 18.33 -1.17 1.42
C ILE A 466 17.14 -1.67 2.23
N GLU A 467 16.83 -1.00 3.34
CA GLU A 467 15.58 -1.28 4.04
C GLU A 467 14.40 -1.01 3.08
N PRO A 468 13.48 -1.97 2.84
CA PRO A 468 12.50 -1.84 1.75
C PRO A 468 11.61 -0.60 1.87
N LYS A 469 11.22 -0.23 3.09
CA LYS A 469 10.42 0.99 3.37
C LYS A 469 11.16 2.30 3.14
N ALA A 470 12.49 2.26 2.96
CA ALA A 470 13.31 3.42 2.64
C ALA A 470 13.51 3.58 1.13
N ILE A 471 13.11 2.60 0.33
CA ILE A 471 13.01 2.74 -1.12
C ILE A 471 11.73 3.52 -1.42
N GLY A 472 11.85 4.69 -2.04
CA GLY A 472 10.70 5.52 -2.39
C GLY A 472 9.88 4.88 -3.51
N VAL A 473 8.73 4.31 -3.17
CA VAL A 473 7.85 3.55 -4.07
C VAL A 473 6.43 4.14 -4.17
N GLY A 474 6.20 5.30 -3.54
CA GLY A 474 4.87 5.85 -3.35
C GLY A 474 4.83 7.29 -2.88
N GLN A 475 3.85 8.05 -3.38
CA GLN A 475 3.43 9.26 -2.68
C GLN A 475 2.81 8.87 -1.33
N TYR A 476 3.02 9.71 -0.31
CA TYR A 476 2.48 9.48 1.04
C TYR A 476 2.99 8.22 1.76
N GLN A 477 4.08 7.60 1.28
CA GLN A 477 4.69 6.42 1.92
C GLN A 477 5.11 6.66 3.38
N HIS A 478 5.47 7.89 3.74
CA HIS A 478 5.80 8.26 5.13
C HIS A 478 4.55 8.57 5.98
N ASP A 479 3.37 8.59 5.36
CA ASP A 479 2.11 8.97 6.00
C ASP A 479 1.24 7.77 6.42
N VAL A 480 1.56 6.58 5.92
CA VAL A 480 0.91 5.32 6.29
C VAL A 480 1.55 4.69 7.54
N ASP A 481 0.89 3.70 8.13
CA ASP A 481 1.46 2.89 9.21
C ASP A 481 2.80 2.25 8.78
N GLN A 482 3.89 2.70 9.41
CA GLN A 482 5.25 2.29 9.04
C GLN A 482 5.56 0.83 9.38
N TYR A 483 4.84 0.24 10.33
CA TYR A 483 5.02 -1.17 10.70
C TYR A 483 4.36 -2.09 9.68
N ARG A 484 3.10 -1.79 9.32
CA ARG A 484 2.37 -2.49 8.25
C ARG A 484 3.10 -2.36 6.91
N LEU A 485 3.61 -1.16 6.60
CA LEU A 485 4.42 -0.91 5.41
C LEU A 485 5.67 -1.79 5.38
N ALA A 486 6.46 -1.79 6.46
CA ALA A 486 7.70 -2.58 6.52
C ALA A 486 7.43 -4.06 6.28
N ARG A 487 6.45 -4.64 6.99
CA ARG A 487 6.05 -6.05 6.80
C ARG A 487 5.62 -6.37 5.37
N ALA A 488 4.77 -5.52 4.79
CA ALA A 488 4.27 -5.73 3.44
C ALA A 488 5.39 -5.66 2.38
N LEU A 489 6.29 -4.67 2.49
CA LEU A 489 7.41 -4.54 1.56
C LEU A 489 8.47 -5.64 1.76
N ASP A 490 8.73 -6.08 3.00
CA ASP A 490 9.60 -7.23 3.26
C ASP A 490 9.06 -8.51 2.63
N ALA A 491 7.74 -8.76 2.75
CA ALA A 491 7.09 -9.89 2.09
C ALA A 491 7.21 -9.81 0.56
N ARG A 492 7.07 -8.62 -0.02
CA ARG A 492 7.26 -8.43 -1.47
C ARG A 492 8.70 -8.65 -1.92
N VAL A 493 9.68 -8.25 -1.13
CA VAL A 493 11.10 -8.54 -1.39
C VAL A 493 11.35 -10.04 -1.34
N GLU A 494 10.82 -10.73 -0.33
CA GLU A 494 10.90 -12.19 -0.23
C GLU A 494 10.30 -12.87 -1.47
N ASP A 495 9.10 -12.48 -1.89
CA ASP A 495 8.45 -13.01 -3.10
C ASP A 495 9.37 -12.85 -4.34
N CYS A 496 9.93 -11.66 -4.55
CA CYS A 496 10.77 -11.36 -5.71
C CYS A 496 12.08 -12.16 -5.70
N VAL A 497 12.77 -12.22 -4.56
CA VAL A 497 14.04 -12.95 -4.43
C VAL A 497 13.84 -14.44 -4.68
N ASN A 498 12.80 -15.04 -4.10
CA ASN A 498 12.53 -16.46 -4.25
C ASN A 498 11.96 -16.82 -5.63
N ALA A 499 11.24 -15.90 -6.28
CA ALA A 499 10.82 -16.06 -7.66
C ALA A 499 12.02 -16.15 -8.63
N VAL A 500 13.00 -15.25 -8.48
CA VAL A 500 14.23 -15.24 -9.30
C VAL A 500 15.18 -16.37 -8.93
N GLY A 501 15.30 -16.68 -7.64
CA GLY A 501 16.28 -17.62 -7.10
C GLY A 501 17.69 -17.01 -7.05
N VAL A 502 18.54 -17.54 -6.19
CA VAL A 502 19.82 -16.91 -5.82
C VAL A 502 20.97 -17.86 -6.07
N ASP A 503 22.00 -17.43 -6.80
CA ASP A 503 23.25 -18.21 -6.89
C ASP A 503 24.02 -18.08 -5.57
N VAL A 504 24.12 -19.20 -4.85
CA VAL A 504 24.71 -19.23 -3.51
C VAL A 504 26.21 -18.91 -3.51
N ASN A 505 26.88 -19.09 -4.65
CA ASN A 505 28.32 -18.86 -4.76
C ASN A 505 28.70 -17.41 -5.05
N THR A 506 27.74 -16.58 -5.47
CA THR A 506 27.99 -15.17 -5.82
C THR A 506 27.16 -14.20 -4.99
N ALA A 507 26.06 -14.65 -4.40
CA ALA A 507 25.17 -13.80 -3.62
C ALA A 507 25.84 -13.19 -2.38
N SER A 508 25.40 -11.97 -2.07
CA SER A 508 25.70 -11.27 -0.83
C SER A 508 24.87 -11.83 0.33
N ALA A 509 25.32 -11.61 1.57
CA ALA A 509 24.55 -11.96 2.76
C ALA A 509 23.19 -11.24 2.80
N ALA A 510 23.12 -10.00 2.30
CA ALA A 510 21.87 -9.24 2.22
C ALA A 510 20.84 -9.92 1.30
N LEU A 511 21.27 -10.41 0.13
CA LEU A 511 20.39 -11.14 -0.79
C LEU A 511 19.98 -12.51 -0.21
N LEU A 512 20.93 -13.25 0.38
CA LEU A 512 20.66 -14.55 1.01
C LEU A 512 19.67 -14.44 2.17
N THR A 513 19.70 -13.35 2.93
CA THR A 513 18.76 -13.11 4.05
C THR A 513 17.30 -13.06 3.59
N ARG A 514 17.05 -12.80 2.30
CA ARG A 514 15.70 -12.75 1.70
C ARG A 514 15.25 -14.08 1.11
N VAL A 515 16.10 -15.10 1.13
CA VAL A 515 15.75 -16.44 0.68
C VAL A 515 14.91 -17.14 1.74
N SER A 516 13.86 -17.80 1.30
CA SER A 516 12.94 -18.58 2.14
C SER A 516 13.70 -19.45 3.15
N GLY A 517 13.35 -19.28 4.43
CA GLY A 517 13.90 -20.05 5.55
C GLY A 517 15.27 -19.59 6.04
N LEU A 518 15.95 -18.66 5.37
CA LEU A 518 17.23 -18.13 5.83
C LEU A 518 17.03 -16.93 6.77
N SER A 519 17.82 -16.89 7.83
CA SER A 519 17.98 -15.71 8.70
C SER A 519 19.26 -14.97 8.36
N SER A 520 19.41 -13.73 8.84
CA SER A 520 20.63 -12.95 8.65
C SER A 520 21.89 -13.70 9.11
N THR A 521 21.80 -14.42 10.23
CA THR A 521 22.91 -15.21 10.75
C THR A 521 23.27 -16.39 9.84
N VAL A 522 22.28 -17.10 9.30
CA VAL A 522 22.56 -18.23 8.39
C VAL A 522 23.11 -17.71 7.06
N ALA A 523 22.60 -16.58 6.56
CA ALA A 523 23.11 -15.93 5.36
C ALA A 523 24.59 -15.52 5.50
N GLU A 524 24.97 -14.93 6.63
CA GLU A 524 26.38 -14.62 6.95
C GLU A 524 27.23 -15.90 7.02
N ASN A 525 26.74 -16.94 7.70
CA ASN A 525 27.45 -18.21 7.80
C ASN A 525 27.68 -18.88 6.44
N ILE A 526 26.74 -18.77 5.49
CA ILE A 526 26.91 -19.28 4.12
C ILE A 526 28.08 -18.58 3.44
N VAL A 527 28.14 -17.25 3.53
CA VAL A 527 29.23 -16.45 2.92
C VAL A 527 30.56 -16.80 3.58
N VAL A 528 30.62 -16.81 4.92
CA VAL A 528 31.84 -17.18 5.66
C VAL A 528 32.31 -18.58 5.30
N TYR A 529 31.38 -19.55 5.20
CA TYR A 529 31.72 -20.91 4.83
C TYR A 529 32.33 -20.98 3.43
N ARG A 530 31.71 -20.31 2.45
CA ARG A 530 32.21 -20.22 1.07
C ARG A 530 33.58 -19.55 0.98
N ASP A 531 33.80 -18.48 1.75
CA ASP A 531 35.09 -17.77 1.76
C ASP A 531 36.21 -18.65 2.34
N GLN A 532 35.89 -19.53 3.31
CA GLN A 532 36.85 -20.43 3.95
C GLN A 532 37.09 -21.74 3.18
N HIS A 533 36.05 -22.29 2.54
CA HIS A 533 36.08 -23.63 1.95
C HIS A 533 35.99 -23.64 0.42
N GLY A 534 35.84 -22.46 -0.20
CA GLY A 534 35.59 -22.30 -1.63
C GLY A 534 34.11 -22.43 -2.01
N ALA A 535 33.83 -22.39 -3.31
CA ALA A 535 32.49 -22.49 -3.85
C ALA A 535 31.80 -23.82 -3.50
N PHE A 536 30.50 -23.77 -3.22
CA PHE A 536 29.68 -24.97 -3.01
C PHE A 536 29.55 -25.74 -4.32
N ALA A 537 29.92 -27.03 -4.31
CA ALA A 537 29.82 -27.94 -5.46
C ALA A 537 28.42 -28.58 -5.62
N SER A 538 27.62 -28.62 -4.55
CA SER A 538 26.24 -29.12 -4.57
C SER A 538 25.41 -28.54 -3.42
N ARG A 539 24.08 -28.56 -3.55
CA ARG A 539 23.16 -28.10 -2.50
C ARG A 539 23.35 -28.87 -1.20
N LYS A 540 23.63 -30.18 -1.27
CA LYS A 540 23.86 -31.01 -0.09
C LYS A 540 25.04 -30.51 0.77
N ALA A 541 26.02 -29.81 0.17
CA ALA A 541 27.12 -29.22 0.91
C ALA A 541 26.66 -28.09 1.86
N LEU A 542 25.50 -27.47 1.63
CA LEU A 542 24.93 -26.43 2.50
C LEU A 542 24.60 -26.95 3.91
N LEU A 543 24.31 -28.25 4.07
CA LEU A 543 24.09 -28.87 5.39
C LEU A 543 25.34 -28.84 6.29
N LYS A 544 26.52 -28.51 5.74
CA LYS A 544 27.75 -28.31 6.50
C LYS A 544 27.87 -26.89 7.07
N VAL A 545 26.99 -25.97 6.67
CA VAL A 545 26.99 -24.58 7.14
C VAL A 545 26.45 -24.51 8.57
N PRO A 546 27.14 -23.83 9.50
CA PRO A 546 26.67 -23.70 10.87
C PRO A 546 25.25 -23.11 10.97
N ARG A 547 24.40 -23.74 11.79
CA ARG A 547 22.98 -23.38 12.01
C ARG A 547 22.05 -23.56 10.80
N LEU A 548 22.53 -24.16 9.71
CA LEU A 548 21.69 -24.59 8.60
C LEU A 548 21.28 -26.05 8.82
N GLY A 549 20.18 -26.25 9.56
CA GLY A 549 19.62 -27.58 9.84
C GLY A 549 18.69 -28.08 8.73
N ASP A 550 18.20 -29.32 8.87
CA ASP A 550 17.38 -29.99 7.85
C ASP A 550 16.10 -29.20 7.48
N LYS A 551 15.42 -28.59 8.47
CA LYS A 551 14.23 -27.78 8.21
C LYS A 551 14.57 -26.52 7.42
N THR A 552 15.63 -25.82 7.78
CA THR A 552 16.12 -24.65 7.04
C THR A 552 16.52 -25.04 5.62
N PHE A 553 17.22 -26.16 5.46
CA PHE A 553 17.60 -26.71 4.16
C PHE A 553 16.37 -27.02 3.30
N GLU A 554 15.34 -27.67 3.87
CA GLU A 554 14.06 -27.89 3.19
C GLU A 554 13.47 -26.57 2.70
N GLN A 555 13.44 -25.53 3.53
CA GLN A 555 12.83 -24.26 3.14
C GLN A 555 13.62 -23.48 2.07
N CYS A 556 14.95 -23.61 2.03
CA CYS A 556 15.81 -22.76 1.19
C CYS A 556 16.38 -23.45 -0.06
N ALA A 557 16.55 -24.78 -0.06
CA ALA A 557 17.39 -25.46 -1.03
C ALA A 557 16.92 -25.26 -2.48
N GLY A 558 15.61 -25.30 -2.74
CA GLY A 558 15.08 -25.09 -4.09
C GLY A 558 15.19 -23.65 -4.61
N PHE A 559 15.52 -22.69 -3.74
CA PHE A 559 15.70 -21.27 -4.11
C PHE A 559 17.18 -20.90 -4.26
N LEU A 560 18.09 -21.71 -3.73
CA LEU A 560 19.53 -21.56 -3.88
C LEU A 560 20.01 -22.35 -5.10
N ARG A 561 20.70 -21.69 -6.02
CA ARG A 561 21.22 -22.28 -7.25
C ARG A 561 22.73 -22.41 -7.21
N ILE A 562 23.23 -23.42 -7.92
CA ILE A 562 24.67 -23.65 -8.16
C ILE A 562 24.81 -23.94 -9.66
N ALA A 563 25.24 -22.94 -10.44
CA ALA A 563 25.28 -23.02 -11.90
C ALA A 563 26.27 -24.10 -12.41
N ASP A 564 27.49 -24.11 -11.88
CA ASP A 564 28.59 -24.99 -12.32
C ASP A 564 28.86 -26.14 -11.33
N GLY A 565 27.80 -26.67 -10.71
CA GLY A 565 27.91 -27.73 -9.69
C GLY A 565 28.09 -29.15 -10.26
N GLU A 566 28.40 -30.10 -9.38
CA GLU A 566 28.50 -31.53 -9.71
C GLU A 566 27.14 -32.13 -10.11
N GLN A 567 26.07 -31.63 -9.50
CA GLN A 567 24.69 -32.05 -9.75
C GLN A 567 23.97 -31.04 -10.67
N PRO A 568 23.70 -31.37 -11.95
CA PRO A 568 23.10 -30.43 -12.90
C PRO A 568 21.74 -29.87 -12.50
N LEU A 569 20.98 -30.58 -11.65
CA LEU A 569 19.68 -30.11 -11.15
C LEU A 569 19.81 -28.95 -10.16
N ASP A 570 20.98 -28.75 -9.55
CA ASP A 570 21.21 -27.66 -8.59
C ASP A 570 21.20 -26.27 -9.28
N ALA A 571 21.29 -26.21 -10.61
CA ALA A 571 21.11 -24.98 -11.39
C ALA A 571 19.64 -24.62 -11.65
N SER A 572 18.71 -25.54 -11.35
CA SER A 572 17.25 -25.39 -11.58
C SER A 572 16.48 -25.06 -10.31
N SER A 573 15.18 -24.76 -10.43
CA SER A 573 14.28 -24.64 -9.28
C SER A 573 13.73 -26.00 -8.79
N VAL A 574 14.19 -27.14 -9.34
CA VAL A 574 13.78 -28.46 -8.86
C VAL A 574 14.31 -28.67 -7.45
N HIS A 575 13.41 -28.92 -6.49
CA HIS A 575 13.80 -29.14 -5.10
C HIS A 575 14.54 -30.48 -4.92
N PRO A 576 15.58 -30.58 -4.04
CA PRO A 576 16.28 -31.84 -3.78
C PRO A 576 15.38 -33.02 -3.38
N GLU A 577 14.26 -32.74 -2.71
CA GLU A 577 13.29 -33.78 -2.34
C GLU A 577 12.66 -34.48 -3.56
N ALA A 578 12.63 -33.81 -4.71
CA ALA A 578 12.03 -34.29 -5.95
C ALA A 578 13.07 -34.85 -6.95
N TYR A 579 14.36 -34.94 -6.59
CA TYR A 579 15.37 -35.55 -7.45
C TYR A 579 15.02 -36.99 -7.87
N PRO A 580 14.43 -37.84 -7.00
CA PRO A 580 13.97 -39.16 -7.41
C PRO A 580 12.91 -39.16 -8.53
N VAL A 581 12.14 -38.07 -8.69
CA VAL A 581 11.21 -37.91 -9.82
C VAL A 581 11.99 -37.79 -11.13
N VAL A 582 13.02 -36.96 -11.14
CA VAL A 582 13.89 -36.78 -12.32
C VAL A 582 14.66 -38.06 -12.64
N GLU A 583 15.12 -38.80 -11.64
CA GLU A 583 15.75 -40.10 -11.83
C GLU A 583 14.81 -41.12 -12.50
N ARG A 584 13.51 -41.09 -12.20
CA ARG A 584 12.51 -41.92 -12.90
C ARG A 584 12.32 -41.49 -14.35
N ILE A 585 12.34 -40.18 -14.63
CA ILE A 585 12.30 -39.65 -16.01
C ILE A 585 13.54 -40.12 -16.80
N ILE A 586 14.72 -40.02 -16.19
CA ILE A 586 15.99 -40.49 -16.75
C ILE A 586 15.90 -41.99 -17.08
N LYS A 587 15.50 -42.82 -16.11
CA LYS A 587 15.35 -44.27 -16.30
C LYS A 587 14.33 -44.63 -17.38
N GLY A 588 13.18 -43.93 -17.43
CA GLY A 588 12.15 -44.18 -18.43
C GLY A 588 12.53 -43.75 -19.85
N SER A 589 13.49 -42.83 -19.98
CA SER A 589 13.95 -42.30 -21.27
C SER A 589 15.21 -42.96 -21.82
N GLY A 590 16.02 -43.58 -20.94
CA GLY A 590 17.37 -44.08 -21.29
C GLY A 590 18.40 -42.99 -21.60
N LYS A 591 18.06 -41.70 -21.41
CA LYS A 591 18.95 -40.54 -21.64
C LYS A 591 19.64 -40.11 -20.35
N GLN A 592 20.82 -39.50 -20.45
CA GLN A 592 21.47 -38.86 -19.30
C GLN A 592 20.82 -37.50 -18.98
N VAL A 593 20.92 -37.04 -17.72
CA VAL A 593 20.30 -35.77 -17.28
C VAL A 593 20.70 -34.56 -18.15
N ARG A 594 21.97 -34.48 -18.55
CA ARG A 594 22.51 -33.39 -19.40
C ARG A 594 21.96 -33.41 -20.83
N GLN A 595 21.45 -34.55 -21.29
CA GLN A 595 20.82 -34.68 -22.61
C GLN A 595 19.32 -34.34 -22.58
N ILE A 596 18.70 -34.38 -21.40
CA ILE A 596 17.29 -34.06 -21.19
C ILE A 596 17.11 -32.56 -20.97
N ILE A 597 18.04 -31.93 -20.23
CA ILE A 597 18.01 -30.50 -19.97
C ILE A 597 18.07 -29.73 -21.30
N GLY A 598 17.08 -28.88 -21.54
CA GLY A 598 16.95 -28.08 -22.77
C GLY A 598 16.30 -28.80 -23.96
N ASP A 599 16.03 -30.11 -23.89
CA ASP A 599 15.36 -30.87 -24.95
C ASP A 599 13.84 -30.67 -24.90
N ALA A 600 13.40 -29.48 -25.33
CA ALA A 600 12.01 -29.07 -25.26
C ALA A 600 11.05 -30.00 -26.04
N ALA A 601 11.51 -30.57 -27.16
CA ALA A 601 10.70 -31.48 -27.96
C ALA A 601 10.42 -32.78 -27.21
N PHE A 602 11.45 -33.36 -26.57
CA PHE A 602 11.31 -34.55 -25.76
C PHE A 602 10.46 -34.29 -24.51
N LEU A 603 10.76 -33.24 -23.75
CA LEU A 603 10.10 -32.93 -22.48
C LEU A 603 8.60 -32.65 -22.64
N ARG A 604 8.20 -31.93 -23.69
CA ARG A 604 6.78 -31.66 -23.99
C ARG A 604 6.02 -32.90 -24.45
N GLY A 605 6.72 -33.94 -24.93
CA GLY A 605 6.14 -35.22 -25.31
C GLY A 605 5.86 -36.16 -24.12
N LEU A 606 6.41 -35.87 -22.94
CA LEU A 606 6.21 -36.67 -21.74
C LEU A 606 4.83 -36.42 -21.12
N LYS A 607 4.21 -37.49 -20.58
CA LYS A 607 2.97 -37.40 -19.82
C LYS A 607 3.28 -37.28 -18.33
N PRO A 608 2.98 -36.15 -17.66
CA PRO A 608 3.35 -35.93 -16.26
C PRO A 608 2.83 -37.02 -15.31
N ALA A 609 1.60 -37.51 -15.52
CA ALA A 609 0.98 -38.57 -14.73
C ALA A 609 1.78 -39.90 -14.69
N GLN A 610 2.74 -40.12 -15.59
CA GLN A 610 3.58 -41.33 -15.59
C GLN A 610 4.70 -41.28 -14.54
N PHE A 611 4.99 -40.09 -14.00
CA PHE A 611 6.11 -39.86 -13.08
C PHE A 611 5.65 -39.39 -11.70
N THR A 612 4.36 -39.48 -11.40
CA THR A 612 3.80 -39.14 -10.08
C THR A 612 4.03 -40.27 -9.07
N ASP A 613 3.92 -39.97 -7.79
CA ASP A 613 3.86 -40.95 -6.69
C ASP A 613 2.93 -40.43 -5.58
N GLU A 614 2.94 -41.09 -4.41
CA GLU A 614 2.12 -40.71 -3.24
C GLU A 614 2.47 -39.32 -2.69
N ARG A 615 3.72 -38.85 -2.89
CA ARG A 615 4.22 -37.56 -2.39
C ARG A 615 4.18 -36.47 -3.45
N PHE A 616 4.53 -36.78 -4.69
CA PHE A 616 4.64 -35.84 -5.80
C PHE A 616 3.55 -36.08 -6.84
N GLY A 617 2.56 -35.18 -6.83
CA GLY A 617 1.46 -35.20 -7.77
C GLY A 617 1.81 -34.60 -9.13
N GLU A 618 0.80 -34.53 -9.97
CA GLU A 618 0.91 -34.00 -11.33
C GLU A 618 1.37 -32.52 -11.40
N PRO A 619 0.93 -31.61 -10.49
CA PRO A 619 1.40 -30.22 -10.48
C PRO A 619 2.92 -30.13 -10.34
N THR A 620 3.51 -30.82 -9.36
CA THR A 620 4.97 -30.83 -9.16
C THR A 620 5.70 -31.40 -10.36
N VAL A 621 5.26 -32.55 -10.91
CA VAL A 621 5.91 -33.13 -12.09
C VAL A 621 5.88 -32.18 -13.29
N ARG A 622 4.74 -31.49 -13.52
CA ARG A 622 4.62 -30.49 -14.60
C ARG A 622 5.63 -29.35 -14.44
N ASP A 623 5.86 -28.88 -13.22
CA ASP A 623 6.82 -27.81 -12.98
C ASP A 623 8.27 -28.30 -13.10
N ILE A 624 8.57 -29.53 -12.68
CA ILE A 624 9.87 -30.17 -12.93
C ILE A 624 10.14 -30.24 -14.44
N LEU A 625 9.17 -30.64 -15.26
CA LEU A 625 9.35 -30.71 -16.72
C LEU A 625 9.62 -29.33 -17.33
N LYS A 626 8.94 -28.28 -16.86
CA LYS A 626 9.22 -26.89 -17.29
C LYS A 626 10.62 -26.44 -16.88
N GLU A 627 11.05 -26.77 -15.66
CA GLU A 627 12.40 -26.47 -15.18
C GLU A 627 13.47 -27.23 -15.96
N LEU A 628 13.24 -28.50 -16.33
CA LEU A 628 14.17 -29.23 -17.20
C LEU A 628 14.23 -28.62 -18.61
N GLU A 629 13.13 -28.01 -19.09
CA GLU A 629 13.12 -27.33 -20.40
C GLU A 629 14.00 -26.09 -20.38
N LYS A 630 13.93 -25.29 -19.30
CA LYS A 630 14.72 -24.07 -19.12
C LYS A 630 15.13 -23.92 -17.64
N PRO A 631 16.24 -24.55 -17.22
CA PRO A 631 16.64 -24.56 -15.81
C PRO A 631 16.88 -23.16 -15.27
N GLY A 632 16.27 -22.84 -14.12
CA GLY A 632 16.54 -21.59 -13.42
C GLY A 632 16.23 -20.36 -14.26
N ARG A 633 15.20 -20.46 -15.12
CA ARG A 633 14.76 -19.37 -15.99
C ARG A 633 14.49 -18.12 -15.14
N ASP A 634 15.22 -17.04 -15.45
CA ASP A 634 14.97 -15.75 -14.84
C ASP A 634 13.57 -15.25 -15.23
N PRO A 635 12.70 -14.91 -14.26
CA PRO A 635 11.36 -14.39 -14.54
C PRO A 635 11.38 -12.92 -15.02
N ARG A 636 12.51 -12.22 -14.93
CA ARG A 636 12.67 -10.82 -15.32
C ARG A 636 12.73 -10.65 -16.85
N PRO A 637 12.31 -9.50 -17.39
CA PRO A 637 12.36 -9.23 -18.83
C PRO A 637 13.79 -9.02 -19.33
N GLU A 638 13.96 -9.04 -20.65
CA GLU A 638 15.22 -8.64 -21.29
C GLU A 638 15.43 -7.12 -21.20
N PHE A 639 16.69 -6.72 -21.01
CA PHE A 639 17.07 -5.32 -20.82
C PHE A 639 16.88 -4.46 -22.07
N LYS A 640 16.26 -3.28 -21.89
CA LYS A 640 16.09 -2.24 -22.92
C LYS A 640 16.39 -0.86 -22.31
N ALA A 641 17.09 -0.02 -23.04
CA ALA A 641 17.40 1.35 -22.63
C ALA A 641 16.36 2.34 -23.20
N ALA A 642 15.93 3.31 -22.38
CA ALA A 642 15.08 4.42 -22.79
C ALA A 642 15.91 5.54 -23.45
N THR A 643 15.29 6.29 -24.35
CA THR A 643 15.91 7.41 -25.08
C THR A 643 15.12 8.69 -24.83
N PHE A 644 15.69 9.65 -24.10
CA PHE A 644 15.05 10.95 -23.86
C PHE A 644 15.24 11.91 -25.04
N ALA A 645 14.28 12.81 -25.23
CA ALA A 645 14.34 13.83 -26.29
C ALA A 645 15.41 14.91 -25.98
N GLU A 646 16.22 15.27 -26.98
CA GLU A 646 17.24 16.32 -26.84
C GLU A 646 16.61 17.72 -26.71
N GLY A 647 17.15 18.56 -25.81
CA GLY A 647 16.85 20.00 -25.71
C GLY A 647 15.59 20.39 -24.91
N ILE A 648 14.92 19.45 -24.26
CA ILE A 648 13.83 19.72 -23.30
C ILE A 648 14.39 19.41 -21.93
N GLU A 649 14.66 20.39 -21.06
CA GLU A 649 15.45 20.20 -19.83
C GLU A 649 14.68 20.55 -18.55
N ASP A 650 13.98 21.67 -18.54
CA ASP A 650 13.18 22.18 -17.42
C ASP A 650 11.66 22.05 -17.71
N ILE A 651 10.82 22.12 -16.68
CA ILE A 651 9.35 22.19 -16.83
C ILE A 651 8.94 23.35 -17.74
N LYS A 652 9.74 24.42 -17.79
CA LYS A 652 9.53 25.60 -18.62
C LYS A 652 9.74 25.35 -20.11
N ASP A 653 10.48 24.30 -20.47
CA ASP A 653 10.74 23.94 -21.86
C ASP A 653 9.58 23.13 -22.45
N LEU A 654 8.73 22.56 -21.57
CA LEU A 654 7.56 21.82 -21.98
C LEU A 654 6.52 22.75 -22.59
N ARG A 655 6.05 22.36 -23.77
CA ARG A 655 4.91 22.98 -24.42
C ARG A 655 3.78 21.96 -24.54
N PRO A 656 2.53 22.35 -24.25
CA PRO A 656 1.39 21.50 -24.55
C PRO A 656 1.43 21.01 -26.01
N GLY A 657 1.20 19.73 -26.22
CA GLY A 657 1.25 19.05 -27.53
C GLY A 657 2.56 18.30 -27.82
N MET A 658 3.64 18.54 -27.07
CA MET A 658 4.91 17.81 -27.25
C MET A 658 4.73 16.31 -26.99
N VAL A 659 5.34 15.47 -27.82
CA VAL A 659 5.36 14.01 -27.64
C VAL A 659 6.76 13.57 -27.24
N LEU A 660 6.86 12.93 -26.08
CA LEU A 660 8.11 12.55 -25.42
C LEU A 660 8.09 11.07 -25.08
N GLU A 661 9.28 10.49 -25.00
CA GLU A 661 9.49 9.19 -24.36
C GLU A 661 9.84 9.44 -22.89
N GLY A 662 9.26 8.64 -22.01
CA GLY A 662 9.52 8.71 -20.58
C GLY A 662 9.45 7.34 -19.94
N VAL A 663 9.93 7.24 -18.71
CA VAL A 663 9.92 6.01 -17.91
C VAL A 663 8.86 6.16 -16.84
N VAL A 664 7.98 5.17 -16.69
CA VAL A 664 6.99 5.15 -15.61
C VAL A 664 7.74 5.05 -14.29
N SER A 665 7.69 6.09 -13.47
CA SER A 665 8.34 6.12 -12.15
C SER A 665 7.50 5.39 -11.10
N ASN A 666 6.18 5.51 -11.19
CA ASN A 666 5.23 4.99 -10.22
C ASN A 666 3.85 4.77 -10.86
N VAL A 667 3.15 3.70 -10.50
CA VAL A 667 1.75 3.48 -10.87
C VAL A 667 0.89 3.64 -9.62
N ALA A 668 -0.09 4.54 -9.68
CA ALA A 668 -1.09 4.77 -8.65
C ALA A 668 -2.48 4.29 -9.11
N ALA A 669 -3.45 4.16 -8.21
CA ALA A 669 -4.81 3.73 -8.57
C ALA A 669 -5.52 4.67 -9.57
N PHE A 670 -5.13 5.95 -9.60
CA PHE A 670 -5.75 6.98 -10.44
C PHE A 670 -4.95 7.31 -11.72
N GLY A 671 -3.82 6.66 -11.95
CA GLY A 671 -2.96 6.96 -13.10
C GLY A 671 -1.52 6.49 -12.93
N ALA A 672 -0.65 6.92 -13.83
CA ALA A 672 0.78 6.62 -13.77
C ALA A 672 1.60 7.91 -13.81
N PHE A 673 2.64 7.95 -12.98
CA PHE A 673 3.64 9.01 -12.98
C PHE A 673 4.75 8.61 -13.95
N VAL A 674 5.10 9.52 -14.85
CA VAL A 674 6.08 9.30 -15.92
C VAL A 674 7.15 10.36 -15.81
N ASP A 675 8.38 9.90 -15.64
CA ASP A 675 9.57 10.73 -15.75
C ASP A 675 9.88 10.94 -17.24
N ILE A 676 9.67 12.16 -17.72
CA ILE A 676 10.01 12.63 -19.07
C ILE A 676 11.34 13.40 -19.07
N GLY A 677 12.10 13.30 -17.97
CA GLY A 677 13.42 13.87 -17.78
C GLY A 677 13.44 15.23 -17.10
N VAL A 678 12.32 15.92 -16.87
CA VAL A 678 12.30 17.35 -16.42
C VAL A 678 12.37 17.55 -14.89
N HIS A 679 12.92 16.58 -14.15
CA HIS A 679 13.00 16.56 -12.67
C HIS A 679 11.64 16.63 -11.94
N GLN A 680 10.55 16.49 -12.69
CA GLN A 680 9.20 16.49 -12.18
C GLN A 680 8.41 15.47 -12.99
N ASP A 681 7.88 14.47 -12.29
CA ASP A 681 7.03 13.47 -12.93
C ASP A 681 5.76 14.12 -13.45
N GLY A 682 5.38 13.73 -14.67
CA GLY A 682 4.07 14.05 -15.21
C GLY A 682 3.06 12.96 -14.89
N LEU A 683 1.82 13.36 -14.60
CA LEU A 683 0.73 12.43 -14.31
C LEU A 683 -0.03 12.11 -15.59
N VAL A 684 -0.06 10.83 -15.97
CA VAL A 684 -1.04 10.28 -16.91
C VAL A 684 -2.23 9.76 -16.11
N HIS A 685 -3.37 10.44 -16.17
CA HIS A 685 -4.59 9.98 -15.51
C HIS A 685 -5.07 8.64 -16.07
N ILE A 686 -5.78 7.82 -15.29
CA ILE A 686 -6.26 6.48 -15.69
C ILE A 686 -7.00 6.48 -17.03
N SER A 687 -7.85 7.48 -17.26
CA SER A 687 -8.62 7.65 -18.50
C SER A 687 -7.77 8.04 -19.72
N ALA A 688 -6.52 8.44 -19.50
CA ALA A 688 -5.57 8.87 -20.52
C ALA A 688 -4.47 7.82 -20.77
N LEU A 689 -4.52 6.65 -20.12
CA LEU A 689 -3.54 5.57 -20.28
C LEU A 689 -3.74 4.74 -21.56
N SER A 690 -4.98 4.63 -22.03
CA SER A 690 -5.37 3.82 -23.20
C SER A 690 -6.58 4.46 -23.90
N ASP A 691 -6.76 4.17 -25.19
CA ASP A 691 -7.97 4.52 -25.94
C ASP A 691 -9.19 3.67 -25.55
N THR A 692 -8.97 2.57 -24.81
CA THR A 692 -10.03 1.72 -24.23
C THR A 692 -10.23 2.03 -22.75
N TYR A 693 -11.38 1.61 -22.20
CA TYR A 693 -11.64 1.74 -20.77
C TYR A 693 -10.61 0.94 -19.95
N VAL A 694 -9.94 1.63 -19.03
CA VAL A 694 -8.96 1.06 -18.11
C VAL A 694 -9.58 1.00 -16.73
N LYS A 695 -9.71 -0.20 -16.18
CA LYS A 695 -10.20 -0.38 -14.79
C LYS A 695 -9.08 -0.17 -13.78
N ASP A 696 -7.89 -0.67 -14.10
CA ASP A 696 -6.69 -0.58 -13.27
C ASP A 696 -5.51 -0.14 -14.15
N PRO A 697 -4.82 0.97 -13.81
CA PRO A 697 -3.60 1.41 -14.50
C PRO A 697 -2.55 0.31 -14.68
N ARG A 698 -2.44 -0.61 -13.71
CA ARG A 698 -1.44 -1.70 -13.72
C ARG A 698 -1.67 -2.75 -14.81
N GLU A 699 -2.87 -2.83 -15.36
CA GLU A 699 -3.17 -3.67 -16.53
C GLU A 699 -2.50 -3.14 -17.81
N VAL A 700 -2.13 -1.85 -17.82
CA VAL A 700 -1.67 -1.14 -19.02
C VAL A 700 -0.20 -0.72 -18.92
N VAL A 701 0.28 -0.40 -17.72
CA VAL A 701 1.66 0.04 -17.46
C VAL A 701 2.17 -0.48 -16.12
N LYS A 702 3.49 -0.65 -16.02
CA LYS A 702 4.21 -1.00 -14.79
C LYS A 702 5.30 0.03 -14.49
N ALA A 703 5.73 0.10 -13.23
CA ALA A 703 6.88 0.94 -12.92
C ALA A 703 8.13 0.41 -13.66
N GLY A 704 8.92 1.31 -14.25
CA GLY A 704 10.03 1.00 -15.13
C GLY A 704 9.67 0.86 -16.61
N ASP A 705 8.39 0.82 -16.99
CA ASP A 705 8.01 0.76 -18.41
C ASP A 705 8.42 2.03 -19.15
N ILE A 706 8.94 1.85 -20.37
CA ILE A 706 9.23 2.94 -21.29
C ILE A 706 7.97 3.23 -22.10
N VAL A 707 7.45 4.46 -21.98
CA VAL A 707 6.19 4.87 -22.60
C VAL A 707 6.35 6.16 -23.40
N LYS A 708 5.60 6.24 -24.51
CA LYS A 708 5.44 7.48 -25.27
C LYS A 708 4.23 8.24 -24.73
N VAL A 709 4.42 9.52 -24.41
CA VAL A 709 3.42 10.40 -23.78
C VAL A 709 3.35 11.74 -24.50
N LYS A 710 2.18 12.38 -24.48
CA LYS A 710 1.97 13.75 -24.96
C LYS A 710 1.69 14.68 -23.79
N VAL A 711 2.29 15.86 -23.79
CA VAL A 711 2.04 16.93 -22.80
C VAL A 711 0.68 17.57 -23.03
N LEU A 712 -0.20 17.55 -22.04
CA LEU A 712 -1.51 18.21 -22.09
C LEU A 712 -1.50 19.58 -21.44
N GLU A 713 -0.93 19.68 -20.25
CA GLU A 713 -0.91 20.90 -19.44
C GLU A 713 0.36 20.97 -18.61
N VAL A 714 0.87 22.19 -18.39
CA VAL A 714 2.06 22.46 -17.58
C VAL A 714 1.75 23.61 -16.63
N ASP A 715 1.69 23.31 -15.33
CA ASP A 715 1.58 24.30 -14.27
C ASP A 715 2.94 24.46 -13.58
N VAL A 716 3.65 25.52 -13.95
CA VAL A 716 4.99 25.81 -13.44
C VAL A 716 4.96 26.23 -11.97
N ALA A 717 3.91 26.94 -11.53
CA ALA A 717 3.79 27.43 -10.16
C ALA A 717 3.61 26.27 -9.17
N ARG A 718 2.78 25.29 -9.53
CA ARG A 718 2.52 24.10 -8.72
C ARG A 718 3.44 22.93 -9.03
N LYS A 719 4.34 23.07 -10.00
CA LYS A 719 5.20 21.99 -10.54
C LYS A 719 4.41 20.74 -10.94
N ARG A 720 3.30 20.93 -11.67
CA ARG A 720 2.45 19.83 -12.15
C ARG A 720 2.52 19.75 -13.67
N ILE A 721 2.63 18.52 -14.17
CA ILE A 721 2.62 18.24 -15.61
C ILE A 721 1.53 17.20 -15.84
N ALA A 722 0.55 17.51 -16.69
CA ALA A 722 -0.47 16.57 -17.12
C ALA A 722 -0.05 15.94 -18.44
N LEU A 723 -0.06 14.61 -18.50
CA LEU A 723 0.35 13.82 -19.66
C LEU A 723 -0.80 12.93 -20.14
N THR A 724 -0.75 12.52 -21.40
CA THR A 724 -1.65 11.50 -21.97
C THR A 724 -0.84 10.48 -22.79
N ARG A 725 -1.25 9.22 -22.76
CA ARG A 725 -0.75 8.21 -23.72
C ARG A 725 -1.62 8.13 -24.98
N ARG A 726 -2.80 8.76 -24.95
CA ARG A 726 -3.71 8.82 -26.10
C ARG A 726 -3.25 9.90 -27.07
N MET A 727 -2.65 9.48 -28.17
CA MET A 727 -2.08 10.40 -29.15
C MET A 727 -3.14 11.22 -29.91
N GLY A 728 -4.42 10.86 -29.81
CA GLY A 728 -5.55 11.62 -30.35
C GLY A 728 -6.04 12.77 -29.47
N ASP A 729 -5.63 12.86 -28.20
CA ASP A 729 -6.08 13.94 -27.31
C ASP A 729 -5.36 15.27 -27.66
N GLU A 730 -6.10 16.38 -27.62
CA GLU A 730 -5.59 17.73 -27.85
C GLU A 730 -5.48 18.54 -26.54
N PRO A 731 -4.45 19.39 -26.39
CA PRO A 731 -4.30 20.28 -25.24
C PRO A 731 -5.51 21.20 -25.05
N GLY A 732 -6.03 21.30 -23.82
CA GLY A 732 -7.13 22.20 -23.46
C GLY A 732 -8.54 21.59 -23.54
N GLN A 733 -8.72 20.34 -23.99
CA GLN A 733 -9.98 19.61 -23.80
C GLN A 733 -10.01 19.02 -22.39
N SER A 734 -10.91 19.52 -21.53
CA SER A 734 -11.05 18.97 -20.17
C SER A 734 -11.55 17.52 -20.26
N THR A 735 -10.77 16.58 -19.74
CA THR A 735 -11.16 15.16 -19.64
C THR A 735 -12.17 14.88 -18.52
N SER A 736 -12.66 15.91 -17.83
CA SER A 736 -13.79 15.85 -16.92
C SER A 736 -15.12 15.81 -17.69
N ARG A 737 -15.45 14.67 -18.30
CA ARG A 737 -16.86 14.37 -18.54
C ARG A 737 -17.50 14.04 -17.19
N PRO A 738 -18.51 14.79 -16.73
CA PRO A 738 -19.32 14.36 -15.58
C PRO A 738 -19.95 12.99 -15.93
N PRO A 739 -20.20 12.11 -14.95
CA PRO A 739 -21.01 10.93 -15.20
C PRO A 739 -22.39 11.40 -15.64
N ALA A 740 -22.71 11.21 -16.91
CA ALA A 740 -24.05 11.49 -17.43
C ALA A 740 -25.04 10.55 -16.72
N ASP A 741 -26.09 11.14 -16.16
CA ASP A 741 -27.23 10.48 -15.55
C ASP A 741 -27.68 9.26 -16.34
N ARG A 742 -27.53 8.08 -15.74
CA ARG A 742 -28.20 6.86 -16.18
C ARG A 742 -29.61 6.86 -15.61
N GLU A 743 -30.50 7.61 -16.24
CA GLU A 743 -31.93 7.35 -16.15
C GLU A 743 -32.45 6.67 -17.42
N ALA A 744 -33.07 5.50 -17.19
CA ALA A 744 -34.10 4.86 -18.01
C ALA A 744 -33.81 4.59 -19.51
N ARG A 745 -33.14 3.47 -19.80
CA ARG A 745 -33.48 2.66 -20.98
C ARG A 745 -34.28 1.44 -20.53
N ARG A 746 -35.60 1.63 -20.40
CA ARG A 746 -36.57 0.54 -20.44
C ARG A 746 -36.94 0.26 -21.89
N ASP A 747 -36.56 -0.94 -22.29
CA ASP A 747 -37.26 -1.92 -23.13
C ASP A 747 -38.23 -1.40 -24.21
N GLY A 748 -37.90 -1.72 -25.46
CA GLY A 748 -38.73 -1.49 -26.63
C GLY A 748 -39.71 -2.64 -26.84
N GLY A 749 -40.98 -2.42 -26.51
CA GLY A 749 -42.10 -3.29 -26.86
C GLY A 749 -43.13 -2.54 -27.71
N ARG A 750 -43.37 -3.05 -28.93
CA ARG A 750 -44.35 -2.57 -29.92
C ARG A 750 -45.81 -2.73 -29.43
N GLY A 751 -46.69 -1.82 -29.82
CA GLY A 751 -48.06 -2.18 -30.25
C GLY A 751 -49.24 -1.34 -29.73
N HIS A 752 -49.94 -0.71 -30.69
CA HIS A 752 -51.34 -0.25 -30.74
C HIS A 752 -51.81 1.09 -30.14
N ASP A 753 -52.17 1.98 -31.10
CA ASP A 753 -53.46 2.66 -31.28
C ASP A 753 -54.30 3.07 -30.05
N ARG A 754 -54.45 4.39 -29.84
CA ARG A 754 -55.68 5.14 -30.17
C ARG A 754 -55.58 6.63 -29.80
N ALA A 755 -55.99 7.43 -30.78
CA ALA A 755 -56.44 8.82 -30.77
C ALA A 755 -56.84 9.50 -29.43
N ARG A 756 -56.34 10.73 -29.24
CA ARG A 756 -57.09 12.02 -29.14
C ARG A 756 -56.40 13.02 -28.20
N GLY A 757 -56.34 14.27 -28.65
CA GLY A 757 -56.47 15.44 -27.77
C GLY A 757 -55.18 16.16 -27.38
N ASN A 758 -54.78 17.15 -28.18
CA ASN A 758 -53.95 18.26 -27.72
C ASN A 758 -54.79 19.15 -26.78
N PRO A 759 -54.20 19.81 -25.78
CA PRO A 759 -54.11 21.26 -25.93
C PRO A 759 -52.77 21.86 -25.48
N ALA A 760 -52.45 22.96 -26.16
CA ALA A 760 -51.26 23.78 -26.01
C ALA A 760 -51.14 24.44 -24.63
N ARG A 761 -49.89 24.67 -24.20
CA ARG A 761 -49.52 25.65 -23.17
C ARG A 761 -48.46 26.62 -23.72
N PRO A 762 -48.50 27.91 -23.33
CA PRO A 762 -47.77 29.01 -23.97
C PRO A 762 -46.31 29.14 -23.48
N PRO A 763 -45.45 29.88 -24.21
CA PRO A 763 -44.03 29.98 -23.91
C PRO A 763 -43.76 30.98 -22.78
N GLN A 764 -42.98 30.57 -21.77
CA GLN A 764 -42.49 31.45 -20.71
C GLN A 764 -41.07 31.95 -21.01
N GLN A 765 -40.89 33.24 -20.73
CA GLN A 765 -39.78 34.11 -21.08
C GLN A 765 -38.46 33.75 -20.38
N GLN A 766 -37.37 33.97 -21.12
CA GLN A 766 -36.01 34.07 -20.59
C GLN A 766 -35.91 35.26 -19.63
N ALA A 767 -35.46 35.00 -18.40
CA ALA A 767 -35.02 36.02 -17.45
C ALA A 767 -33.48 36.05 -17.43
N ALA A 768 -32.95 37.26 -17.58
CA ALA A 768 -31.52 37.58 -17.53
C ALA A 768 -30.99 37.61 -16.07
N PRO A 769 -29.66 37.47 -15.86
CA PRO A 769 -29.08 37.29 -14.54
C PRO A 769 -28.93 38.61 -13.75
N PHE A 770 -29.36 38.58 -12.49
CA PHE A 770 -29.15 39.62 -11.48
C PHE A 770 -27.94 39.26 -10.59
N ASN A 771 -26.91 40.12 -10.57
CA ASN A 771 -26.23 40.60 -9.37
C ASN A 771 -24.93 41.35 -9.73
N SER A 772 -25.00 42.68 -9.76
CA SER A 772 -23.85 43.58 -9.63
C SER A 772 -24.23 44.71 -8.67
N ALA A 773 -23.90 44.55 -7.39
CA ALA A 773 -24.17 45.55 -6.36
C ALA A 773 -23.09 45.65 -5.27
N MET A 774 -21.95 44.95 -5.41
CA MET A 774 -20.85 45.03 -4.44
C MET A 774 -19.56 45.61 -5.03
N ALA A 775 -19.52 45.83 -6.35
CA ALA A 775 -18.40 46.48 -7.05
C ALA A 775 -18.40 48.03 -6.88
N ASP A 776 -19.52 48.63 -6.48
CA ASP A 776 -19.65 50.09 -6.31
C ASP A 776 -19.47 50.58 -4.86
N ALA A 777 -19.31 49.67 -3.88
CA ALA A 777 -19.11 50.06 -2.46
C ALA A 777 -17.65 50.28 -2.05
N LEU A 778 -16.66 49.92 -2.90
CA LEU A 778 -15.23 50.00 -2.56
C LEU A 778 -14.47 51.18 -3.20
N LYS A 779 -15.18 52.08 -3.90
CA LYS A 779 -14.59 53.32 -4.46
C LYS A 779 -14.61 54.52 -3.50
N GLY A 780 -15.13 54.37 -2.28
CA GLY A 780 -15.39 55.49 -1.36
C GLY A 780 -14.36 55.75 -0.23
N LEU A 781 -13.33 54.91 -0.03
CA LEU A 781 -12.44 55.03 1.14
C LEU A 781 -10.96 55.13 0.73
N LYS A 782 -10.63 56.18 -0.02
CA LYS A 782 -9.28 56.76 -0.12
C LYS A 782 -9.41 58.27 -0.34
N ARG A 783 -9.50 59.03 0.75
CA ARG A 783 -9.04 60.44 0.91
C ARG A 783 -9.48 60.93 2.29
N GLY A 784 -8.51 61.17 3.17
CA GLY A 784 -8.65 61.57 4.57
C GLY A 784 -7.51 60.99 5.36
#